data_AF-A0A820S696-F1
#
_entry.id   AF-A0A820S696-F1
#
_cell.length_a   1.000
_cell.length_b   1.000
_cell.length_c   1.000
_cell.angle_alpha   90.00
_cell.angle_beta   90.00
_cell.angle_gamma   90.00
#
_symmetry.space_group_name_H-M   'P 1'
#
loop_
_entity.id
_entity.type
_entity.pdbx_description
1 polymer ?
#
loop_
_entity_poly.entity_id
_entity_poly.type
_entity_poly.pdbx_seq_one_letter_code
_entity_poly.pdbx_strand_id
1 'polypeptide(L)'
;MALLFNDDNSRSSFPMYFGRQTKFGDAASTPLKLIKLHIEQQVNATFPLIHQVATTMTFRNDHNRVLEGALEFTLPEKATICGFGELSLDVDGVIVDGVVVEKEKARITFEKEVRKGVDPGLVEMVQGNLFRTRVYPIQAGGTRIVRVIYQDQAKVENDHFLFNIPIYFTTTLDSLDISLICAHTSNHSQPQFLSNVKFQQPFINSHGKYCSELHLVNVKPLEGEQSITYMLKNLAPEQAIYSVEIDSDDRNQAYFALCYVPPFQQYNTMIDNNEKAMSICLLWDASLSRANVENRNHEINILKNILNIWQSNGININITVIVFRNILEEPNTFQLHDKNCWSKLSQFLTDLSYDGATNLFQLATISTIIPNITHYFLFSDCLSTIGNDDPTQLNQLTTKPLWIFNANAAHEPTNFSLINYLTNVSGGGYISRDKIFGQNSANYIVQWIDKPQARYISMDIISNANVHDIYPNHSIVLVPNAERFILVGKMSSTASAKIAINFSISNQIHRKELIINSADSTSENYGLLRRLYAKQMLTELTAFPEKNKKRILDIGMEYSIVNDFTSILVLETLQQHIEHNICPHSSRTTLYNDYMKYQQNKNQEESTKSQAKMTAVLNLWRTRCTWYDKTITDKDRSNAFKKKTSSRHDTEERSIRRQMQAYSNSARRSIPYETRRHAMDDSIEDESLEHMSFRYSLASSVERRLESRSARSRNYEEMSLDDEDMNEHNFDEYSRVSQSRSYNQVQHYRNDMSTTSDRNNTTTSTHTITLQNWDPKTPYMEKIKSSSNLQTAYQIYLNERQSYSKSPSFYFDIASYFFSQTSSLIPQSSLIDKFNQHHSISIFGIQLFSKKTDSNSNDSSSNANQSKILGLRILTNVLELESESPQLLRTVAYKLVELGLFNLAENIFRHTANLRSDEPQSYRDLALLLQESHIQNKNITEISDLF
;
A
#
# COMPACT_ATOMS: atom_id res chain seq x y z
N MET A 1 3.46 28.55 30.89
CA MET A 1 3.10 27.17 31.29
C MET A 1 1.59 26.92 31.40
N ALA A 2 0.76 27.90 31.02
CA ALA A 2 -0.58 27.70 30.49
C ALA A 2 -0.68 28.53 29.19
N LEU A 3 -1.76 28.37 28.41
CA LEU A 3 -1.95 28.95 27.05
C LEU A 3 -1.11 28.29 25.93
N LEU A 4 -1.33 26.99 25.72
CA LEU A 4 -1.22 26.31 24.42
C LEU A 4 -2.24 25.16 24.43
N PHE A 5 -3.35 25.32 23.69
CA PHE A 5 -4.31 24.31 23.21
C PHE A 5 -5.55 25.09 22.76
N ASN A 6 -5.58 25.54 21.50
CA ASN A 6 -6.74 26.21 20.89
C ASN A 6 -6.56 26.27 19.36
N ASP A 7 -6.49 25.09 18.72
CA ASP A 7 -6.52 24.93 17.26
C ASP A 7 -7.64 23.95 16.90
N ASP A 8 -8.84 24.48 16.66
CA ASP A 8 -9.95 23.70 16.11
C ASP A 8 -9.66 23.38 14.63
N ASN A 9 -9.57 22.08 14.28
CA ASN A 9 -9.96 21.44 12.99
C ASN A 9 -9.24 20.11 12.67
N SER A 10 -8.56 19.44 13.61
CA SER A 10 -8.19 18.04 13.39
C SER A 10 -9.45 17.14 13.36
N ARG A 11 -9.67 16.44 12.23
CA ARG A 11 -10.76 15.44 12.11
C ARG A 11 -10.32 14.08 12.65
N SER A 12 -9.78 14.05 13.86
CA SER A 12 -9.18 12.89 14.52
C SER A 12 -10.19 11.92 15.17
N SER A 13 -11.46 11.93 14.76
CA SER A 13 -12.47 10.96 15.23
C SER A 13 -12.18 9.51 14.79
N PHE A 14 -12.89 8.54 15.38
CA PHE A 14 -13.10 7.19 14.82
C PHE A 14 -14.44 7.12 14.05
N PRO A 15 -14.59 7.68 12.83
CA PRO A 15 -15.86 7.66 12.13
C PRO A 15 -16.12 6.28 11.52
N MET A 16 -17.25 5.68 11.87
CA MET A 16 -17.84 4.58 11.09
C MET A 16 -18.92 5.17 10.17
N TYR A 17 -18.62 5.30 8.89
CA TYR A 17 -19.54 5.77 7.85
C TYR A 17 -20.36 4.60 7.29
N PHE A 18 -21.61 4.83 6.91
CA PHE A 18 -22.36 3.92 6.04
C PHE A 18 -22.71 4.56 4.69
N GLY A 19 -22.78 3.75 3.63
CA GLY A 19 -23.09 4.17 2.27
C GLY A 19 -23.40 2.99 1.36
N ARG A 20 -23.78 3.25 0.10
CA ARG A 20 -23.72 2.23 -0.96
C ARG A 20 -22.28 2.13 -1.49
N GLN A 21 -21.99 1.00 -2.14
CA GLN A 21 -20.66 0.59 -2.60
C GLN A 21 -19.83 1.72 -3.24
N THR A 22 -18.51 1.64 -2.99
CA THR A 22 -17.40 2.51 -3.48
C THR A 22 -17.32 3.96 -2.98
N LYS A 23 -18.35 4.53 -2.32
CA LYS A 23 -18.35 5.95 -1.89
C LYS A 23 -18.54 6.16 -0.38
N PHE A 24 -17.50 5.82 0.38
CA PHE A 24 -17.37 6.19 1.80
C PHE A 24 -16.70 7.58 1.93
N GLY A 25 -17.14 8.41 2.88
CA GLY A 25 -16.65 9.78 3.06
C GLY A 25 -17.27 10.84 2.13
N ASP A 26 -18.06 10.43 1.13
CA ASP A 26 -18.90 11.34 0.35
C ASP A 26 -20.04 11.93 1.19
N ALA A 27 -20.58 13.09 0.78
CA ALA A 27 -21.65 13.80 1.51
C ALA A 27 -22.99 13.04 1.62
N ALA A 28 -23.15 11.92 0.90
CA ALA A 28 -24.28 11.00 1.02
C ALA A 28 -24.06 9.90 2.09
N SER A 29 -22.86 9.77 2.64
CA SER A 29 -22.55 8.83 3.73
C SER A 29 -22.83 9.47 5.10
N THR A 30 -23.35 8.68 6.03
CA THR A 30 -23.76 9.16 7.36
C THR A 30 -23.06 8.36 8.46
N PRO A 31 -22.64 9.00 9.59
CA PRO A 31 -21.91 8.32 10.65
C PRO A 31 -22.85 7.51 11.56
N LEU A 32 -22.42 6.32 11.95
CA LEU A 32 -23.07 5.52 12.99
C LEU A 32 -22.72 6.02 14.39
N LYS A 33 -23.66 5.87 15.35
CA LYS A 33 -23.43 6.31 16.73
C LYS A 33 -22.46 5.35 17.43
N LEU A 34 -21.31 5.86 17.86
CA LEU A 34 -20.46 5.18 18.86
C LEU A 34 -21.14 5.30 20.23
N ILE A 35 -21.40 4.17 20.88
CA ILE A 35 -22.11 4.11 22.18
C ILE A 35 -21.25 3.63 23.34
N LYS A 36 -20.18 2.85 23.09
CA LYS A 36 -19.24 2.45 24.13
C LYS A 36 -17.81 2.45 23.60
N LEU A 37 -16.87 2.82 24.45
CA LEU A 37 -15.43 2.81 24.17
C LEU A 37 -14.70 2.21 25.37
N HIS A 38 -13.97 1.10 25.16
CA HIS A 38 -13.10 0.49 26.15
C HIS A 38 -11.65 0.51 25.66
N ILE A 39 -10.74 1.07 26.45
CA ILE A 39 -9.31 1.20 26.12
C ILE A 39 -8.48 0.45 27.17
N GLU A 40 -7.77 -0.59 26.75
CA GLU A 40 -6.81 -1.34 27.56
C GLU A 40 -5.39 -1.00 27.08
N GLN A 41 -4.45 -0.74 27.99
CA GLN A 41 -3.03 -0.57 27.65
C GLN A 41 -2.16 -1.50 28.50
N GLN A 42 -1.15 -2.11 27.87
CA GLN A 42 -0.16 -2.93 28.54
C GLN A 42 1.26 -2.45 28.22
N VAL A 43 2.05 -2.21 29.27
CA VAL A 43 3.47 -1.83 29.22
C VAL A 43 4.29 -2.81 30.04
N ASN A 44 5.37 -3.36 29.46
CA ASN A 44 6.39 -4.07 30.21
C ASN A 44 7.52 -3.10 30.58
N ALA A 45 7.69 -2.80 31.87
CA ALA A 45 8.70 -1.87 32.33
C ALA A 45 10.15 -2.39 32.23
N THR A 46 10.38 -3.65 31.82
CA THR A 46 11.73 -4.10 31.41
C THR A 46 12.16 -3.52 30.06
N PHE A 47 11.21 -3.15 29.19
CA PHE A 47 11.49 -2.47 27.92
C PHE A 47 10.39 -1.44 27.60
N PRO A 48 10.27 -0.34 28.39
CA PRO A 48 9.14 0.60 28.34
C PRO A 48 9.14 1.51 27.10
N LEU A 49 9.94 1.19 26.08
CA LEU A 49 9.87 1.81 24.76
C LEU A 49 8.74 1.25 23.90
N ILE A 50 8.15 0.10 24.26
CA ILE A 50 7.03 -0.49 23.52
C ILE A 50 5.83 -0.72 24.43
N HIS A 51 4.63 -0.52 23.89
CA HIS A 51 3.39 -0.83 24.57
C HIS A 51 2.33 -1.30 23.57
N GLN A 52 1.37 -2.06 24.08
CA GLN A 52 0.18 -2.47 23.35
C GLN A 52 -1.02 -1.63 23.82
N VAL A 53 -1.87 -1.22 22.88
CA VAL A 53 -3.15 -0.56 23.15
C VAL A 53 -4.25 -1.36 22.46
N ALA A 54 -5.32 -1.69 23.18
CA ALA A 54 -6.52 -2.34 22.65
C ALA A 54 -7.72 -1.42 22.83
N THR A 55 -8.32 -1.01 21.72
CA THR A 55 -9.48 -0.11 21.66
C THR A 55 -10.69 -0.90 21.17
N THR A 56 -11.68 -1.10 22.04
CA THR A 56 -12.93 -1.81 21.73
C THR A 56 -14.06 -0.80 21.60
N MET A 57 -14.66 -0.74 20.43
CA MET A 57 -15.70 0.23 20.06
C MET A 57 -17.03 -0.48 19.82
N THR A 58 -18.10 -0.03 20.45
CA THR A 58 -19.47 -0.51 20.15
C THR A 58 -20.23 0.56 19.38
N PHE A 59 -20.58 0.27 18.13
CA PHE A 59 -21.41 1.12 17.28
C PHE A 59 -22.85 0.62 17.26
N ARG A 60 -23.82 1.52 17.09
CA ARG A 60 -25.25 1.21 17.02
C ARG A 60 -25.89 1.74 15.74
N ASN A 61 -26.70 0.92 15.10
CA ASN A 61 -27.49 1.27 13.92
C ASN A 61 -28.89 1.70 14.32
N ASP A 62 -29.11 3.01 14.40
CA ASP A 62 -30.42 3.60 14.73
C ASP A 62 -31.41 3.59 13.54
N HIS A 63 -31.06 2.97 12.41
CA HIS A 63 -31.94 2.85 11.24
C HIS A 63 -32.69 1.51 11.19
N ASN A 64 -33.88 1.53 10.57
CA ASN A 64 -34.75 0.37 10.33
C ASN A 64 -34.32 -0.52 9.16
N ARG A 65 -33.04 -0.51 8.77
CA ARG A 65 -32.49 -1.29 7.65
C ARG A 65 -31.09 -1.80 7.97
N VAL A 66 -30.70 -2.90 7.33
CA VAL A 66 -29.32 -3.40 7.34
C VAL A 66 -28.39 -2.42 6.64
N LEU A 67 -27.18 -2.25 7.16
CA LEU A 67 -26.15 -1.36 6.63
C LEU A 67 -24.80 -2.09 6.46
N GLU A 68 -23.96 -1.57 5.55
CA GLU A 68 -22.51 -1.79 5.53
C GLU A 68 -21.85 -0.59 6.23
N GLY A 69 -20.92 -0.84 7.15
CA GLY A 69 -20.11 0.18 7.81
C GLY A 69 -18.65 0.12 7.38
N ALA A 70 -18.08 1.27 7.04
CA ALA A 70 -16.64 1.46 6.91
C ALA A 70 -16.14 2.32 8.09
N LEU A 71 -15.34 1.72 8.97
CA LEU A 71 -14.62 2.42 10.04
C LEU A 71 -13.23 2.79 9.53
N GLU A 72 -12.90 4.08 9.57
CA GLU A 72 -11.58 4.58 9.20
C GLU A 72 -10.89 5.16 10.43
N PHE A 73 -9.59 4.91 10.58
CA PHE A 73 -8.81 5.45 11.70
C PHE A 73 -7.32 5.57 11.35
N THR A 74 -6.71 6.63 11.84
CA THR A 74 -5.26 6.86 11.78
C THR A 74 -4.61 6.43 13.08
N LEU A 75 -3.54 5.64 13.01
CA LEU A 75 -2.72 5.30 14.17
C LEU A 75 -1.51 6.26 14.32
N PRO A 76 -0.86 6.35 15.50
CA PRO A 76 0.39 7.10 15.66
C PRO A 76 1.48 6.72 14.65
N GLU A 77 2.40 7.64 14.33
CA GLU A 77 3.49 7.44 13.36
C GLU A 77 4.31 6.15 13.60
N LYS A 78 4.48 5.77 14.87
CA LYS A 78 5.25 4.59 15.29
C LYS A 78 4.36 3.42 15.73
N ALA A 79 3.05 3.49 15.49
CA ALA A 79 2.13 2.39 15.73
C ALA A 79 2.09 1.38 14.58
N THR A 80 1.60 0.17 14.84
CA THR A 80 1.42 -0.88 13.82
C THR A 80 0.28 -1.81 14.25
N ILE A 81 -0.66 -2.11 13.35
CA ILE A 81 -1.65 -3.19 13.55
C ILE A 81 -0.94 -4.52 13.33
N CYS A 82 -0.88 -5.33 14.38
CA CYS A 82 -0.56 -6.73 14.27
C CYS A 82 -1.87 -7.55 14.35
N GLY A 83 -1.81 -8.88 14.22
CA GLY A 83 -2.97 -9.72 13.89
C GLY A 83 -3.26 -10.88 14.83
N PHE A 84 -2.61 -10.95 16.00
CA PHE A 84 -2.80 -12.06 16.94
C PHE A 84 -3.98 -11.81 17.90
N GLY A 85 -5.21 -11.92 17.38
CA GLY A 85 -6.44 -11.55 18.12
C GLY A 85 -6.59 -10.04 18.32
N GLU A 86 -6.10 -9.29 17.33
CA GLU A 86 -5.87 -7.86 17.40
C GLU A 86 -6.87 -7.03 16.59
N LEU A 87 -7.43 -7.58 15.51
CA LEU A 87 -8.74 -7.13 15.04
C LEU A 87 -9.71 -8.29 15.11
N SER A 88 -10.81 -8.04 15.84
CA SER A 88 -11.83 -9.03 16.11
C SER A 88 -13.22 -8.39 16.05
N LEU A 89 -14.16 -9.08 15.39
CA LEU A 89 -15.55 -8.64 15.21
C LEU A 89 -16.51 -9.51 16.02
N ASP A 90 -17.64 -8.96 16.41
CA ASP A 90 -18.72 -9.67 17.10
C ASP A 90 -19.58 -10.49 16.14
N VAL A 91 -19.45 -11.82 16.22
CA VAL A 91 -20.25 -12.85 15.55
C VAL A 91 -21.07 -13.58 16.60
N ASP A 92 -22.40 -13.51 16.52
CA ASP A 92 -23.36 -14.13 17.46
C ASP A 92 -23.10 -13.86 18.96
N GLY A 93 -22.53 -12.71 19.31
CA GLY A 93 -22.16 -12.33 20.68
C GLY A 93 -20.72 -12.72 21.08
N VAL A 94 -19.94 -13.28 20.15
CA VAL A 94 -18.57 -13.76 20.36
C VAL A 94 -17.59 -12.94 19.52
N ILE A 95 -16.54 -12.43 20.17
CA ILE A 95 -15.45 -11.72 19.52
C ILE A 95 -14.59 -12.74 18.74
N VAL A 96 -14.58 -12.66 17.41
CA VAL A 96 -13.88 -13.57 16.49
C VAL A 96 -12.64 -12.90 15.90
N ASP A 97 -11.48 -13.49 16.19
CA ASP A 97 -10.18 -13.02 15.71
C ASP A 97 -10.00 -13.24 14.20
N GLY A 98 -9.56 -12.19 13.50
CA GLY A 98 -9.17 -12.26 12.10
C GLY A 98 -7.81 -12.93 11.85
N VAL A 99 -7.56 -13.27 10.59
CA VAL A 99 -6.32 -13.93 10.12
C VAL A 99 -5.63 -13.01 9.13
N VAL A 100 -4.32 -12.80 9.28
CA VAL A 100 -3.52 -12.06 8.29
C VAL A 100 -3.32 -12.91 7.04
N VAL A 101 -3.69 -12.35 5.89
CA VAL A 101 -3.54 -12.96 4.56
C VAL A 101 -3.05 -11.90 3.56
N GLU A 102 -2.69 -12.33 2.35
CA GLU A 102 -2.39 -11.46 1.22
C GLU A 102 -3.58 -10.52 0.90
N LYS A 103 -3.32 -9.21 0.73
CA LYS A 103 -4.34 -8.14 0.53
C LYS A 103 -5.26 -8.45 -0.67
N GLU A 104 -4.67 -8.90 -1.78
CA GLU A 104 -5.38 -9.33 -3.00
C GLU A 104 -6.35 -10.49 -2.71
N LYS A 105 -5.87 -11.53 -2.03
CA LYS A 105 -6.69 -12.68 -1.60
C LYS A 105 -7.77 -12.29 -0.59
N ALA A 106 -7.50 -11.33 0.29
CA ALA A 106 -8.45 -10.80 1.27
C ALA A 106 -9.64 -10.14 0.55
N ARG A 107 -9.38 -9.23 -0.40
CA ARG A 107 -10.39 -8.54 -1.22
C ARG A 107 -11.28 -9.53 -1.98
N ILE A 108 -10.68 -10.47 -2.71
CA ILE A 108 -11.41 -11.51 -3.48
C ILE A 108 -12.30 -12.35 -2.56
N THR A 109 -11.78 -12.74 -1.39
CA THR A 109 -12.53 -13.56 -0.42
C THR A 109 -13.70 -12.78 0.19
N PHE A 110 -13.44 -11.56 0.67
CA PHE A 110 -14.46 -10.67 1.23
C PHE A 110 -15.61 -10.43 0.24
N GLU A 111 -15.31 -10.03 -1.01
CA GLU A 111 -16.37 -9.80 -2.01
C GLU A 111 -17.18 -11.06 -2.30
N LYS A 112 -16.54 -12.24 -2.31
CA LYS A 112 -17.18 -13.52 -2.60
C LYS A 112 -18.09 -13.98 -1.44
N GLU A 113 -17.76 -13.68 -0.19
CA GLU A 113 -18.61 -13.95 0.97
C GLU A 113 -19.74 -12.92 1.13
N VAL A 114 -19.49 -11.62 0.89
CA VAL A 114 -20.56 -10.60 0.85
C VAL A 114 -21.59 -10.93 -0.24
N ARG A 115 -21.16 -11.43 -1.42
CA ARG A 115 -22.06 -11.91 -2.48
C ARG A 115 -22.89 -13.15 -2.08
N LYS A 116 -22.52 -13.89 -1.02
CA LYS A 116 -23.32 -14.97 -0.43
C LYS A 116 -24.26 -14.49 0.69
N GLY A 117 -24.12 -13.24 1.15
CA GLY A 117 -24.89 -12.69 2.28
C GLY A 117 -24.36 -13.07 3.67
N VAL A 118 -23.08 -13.46 3.78
CA VAL A 118 -22.40 -13.81 5.04
C VAL A 118 -21.64 -12.58 5.59
N ASP A 119 -21.15 -12.62 6.85
CA ASP A 119 -20.37 -11.55 7.48
C ASP A 119 -18.85 -11.81 7.44
N PRO A 120 -18.11 -11.32 6.42
CA PRO A 120 -16.66 -11.24 6.46
C PRO A 120 -16.21 -9.88 7.01
N GLY A 121 -15.29 -9.90 7.98
CA GLY A 121 -14.52 -8.71 8.34
C GLY A 121 -13.31 -8.54 7.41
N LEU A 122 -13.04 -7.31 6.96
CA LEU A 122 -11.80 -6.99 6.21
C LEU A 122 -11.15 -5.73 6.79
N VAL A 123 -9.86 -5.80 7.09
CA VAL A 123 -9.01 -4.65 7.42
C VAL A 123 -7.80 -4.58 6.52
N GLU A 124 -7.62 -3.41 5.93
CA GLU A 124 -6.50 -3.08 5.04
C GLU A 124 -5.82 -1.80 5.52
N MET A 125 -4.52 -1.71 5.28
CA MET A 125 -3.82 -0.44 5.23
C MET A 125 -4.15 0.23 3.88
N VAL A 126 -4.64 1.46 3.92
CA VAL A 126 -5.03 2.22 2.72
C VAL A 126 -3.85 3.04 2.22
N GLN A 127 -3.34 3.94 3.07
CA GLN A 127 -2.17 4.76 2.76
C GLN A 127 -1.51 5.24 4.05
N GLY A 128 -0.18 5.11 4.17
CA GLY A 128 0.55 5.52 5.37
C GLY A 128 0.06 4.83 6.65
N ASN A 129 -0.42 5.62 7.60
CA ASN A 129 -0.97 5.19 8.89
C ASN A 129 -2.51 5.09 8.94
N LEU A 130 -3.19 5.25 7.79
CA LEU A 130 -4.65 5.15 7.67
C LEU A 130 -5.08 3.70 7.42
N PHE A 131 -5.89 3.17 8.33
CA PHE A 131 -6.48 1.84 8.25
C PHE A 131 -8.00 1.93 8.06
N ARG A 132 -8.54 0.99 7.28
CA ARG A 132 -9.98 0.89 6.98
C ARG A 132 -10.49 -0.50 7.31
N THR A 133 -11.50 -0.58 8.19
CA THR A 133 -12.29 -1.77 8.50
C THR A 133 -13.61 -1.72 7.76
N ARG A 134 -13.97 -2.78 7.03
CA ARG A 134 -15.33 -2.98 6.50
C ARG A 134 -16.06 -4.03 7.33
N VAL A 135 -17.31 -3.73 7.71
CA VAL A 135 -18.19 -4.57 8.53
C VAL A 135 -19.57 -4.64 7.88
N TYR A 136 -20.05 -5.84 7.58
CA TYR A 136 -21.37 -6.07 7.00
C TYR A 136 -21.84 -7.51 7.29
N PRO A 137 -23.08 -7.75 7.73
CA PRO A 137 -24.15 -6.77 7.97
C PRO A 137 -24.13 -6.11 9.36
N ILE A 138 -24.49 -4.84 9.40
CA ILE A 138 -24.90 -4.14 10.62
C ILE A 138 -26.43 -4.15 10.67
N GLN A 139 -27.02 -4.98 11.53
CA GLN A 139 -28.46 -5.24 11.57
C GLN A 139 -29.29 -4.00 11.96
N ALA A 140 -30.55 -3.94 11.52
CA ALA A 140 -31.47 -2.85 11.84
C ALA A 140 -31.75 -2.77 13.35
N GLY A 141 -31.56 -1.60 13.97
CA GLY A 141 -31.62 -1.43 15.43
C GLY A 141 -30.50 -2.13 16.22
N GLY A 142 -29.57 -2.81 15.53
CA GLY A 142 -28.54 -3.64 16.14
C GLY A 142 -27.26 -2.88 16.52
N THR A 143 -26.36 -3.59 17.19
CA THR A 143 -25.00 -3.13 17.50
C THR A 143 -23.97 -3.98 16.76
N ARG A 144 -22.79 -3.41 16.50
CA ARG A 144 -21.57 -4.17 16.16
C ARG A 144 -20.41 -3.69 17.02
N ILE A 145 -19.60 -4.65 17.47
CA ILE A 145 -18.37 -4.39 18.21
C ILE A 145 -17.19 -4.56 17.26
N VAL A 146 -16.26 -3.60 17.29
CA VAL A 146 -14.97 -3.69 16.61
C VAL A 146 -13.88 -3.50 17.67
N ARG A 147 -13.04 -4.51 17.86
CA ARG A 147 -11.79 -4.38 18.63
C ARG A 147 -10.65 -4.09 17.66
N VAL A 148 -9.85 -3.07 17.96
CA VAL A 148 -8.58 -2.75 17.28
C VAL A 148 -7.49 -2.77 18.33
N ILE A 149 -6.48 -3.60 18.14
CA ILE A 149 -5.24 -3.62 18.92
C ILE A 149 -4.10 -3.18 18.02
N TYR A 150 -3.20 -2.38 18.58
CA TYR A 150 -1.97 -1.95 17.93
C TYR A 150 -0.84 -1.88 18.94
N GLN A 151 0.39 -1.95 18.44
CA GLN A 151 1.59 -1.71 19.23
C GLN A 151 2.24 -0.41 18.80
N ASP A 152 2.66 0.40 19.76
CA ASP A 152 3.25 1.73 19.55
C ASP A 152 4.51 1.92 20.40
N GLN A 153 5.30 2.94 20.07
CA GLN A 153 6.58 3.23 20.69
C GLN A 153 6.52 4.49 21.56
N ALA A 154 6.82 4.33 22.85
CA ALA A 154 6.79 5.43 23.81
C ALA A 154 7.78 6.54 23.41
N LYS A 155 7.31 7.79 23.42
CA LYS A 155 8.16 8.96 23.17
C LYS A 155 9.14 9.12 24.34
N VAL A 156 10.37 9.56 24.07
CA VAL A 156 11.34 9.84 25.14
C VAL A 156 11.55 11.35 25.25
N GLU A 157 11.22 11.92 26.40
CA GLU A 157 11.43 13.34 26.71
C GLU A 157 12.06 13.48 28.10
N ASN A 158 13.12 14.28 28.23
CA ASN A 158 13.83 14.52 29.51
C ASN A 158 14.21 13.21 30.26
N ASP A 159 14.67 12.19 29.52
CA ASP A 159 14.95 10.84 30.02
C ASP A 159 13.75 10.11 30.66
N HIS A 160 12.53 10.46 30.28
CA HIS A 160 11.30 9.80 30.74
C HIS A 160 10.57 9.19 29.53
N PHE A 161 9.96 8.02 29.74
CA PHE A 161 9.13 7.37 28.72
C PHE A 161 7.72 7.93 28.83
N LEU A 162 7.26 8.60 27.78
CA LEU A 162 5.99 9.30 27.70
C LEU A 162 5.01 8.48 26.85
N PHE A 163 3.87 8.17 27.44
CA PHE A 163 2.77 7.45 26.81
C PHE A 163 1.64 8.46 26.58
N ASN A 164 1.14 8.53 25.34
CA ASN A 164 0.07 9.43 24.92
C ASN A 164 -1.01 8.60 24.20
N ILE A 165 -2.09 8.27 24.91
CA ILE A 165 -3.15 7.39 24.40
C ILE A 165 -4.33 8.25 23.92
N PRO A 166 -4.65 8.27 22.62
CA PRO A 166 -5.78 9.07 22.13
C PRO A 166 -7.13 8.57 22.66
N ILE A 167 -8.02 9.51 23.01
CA ILE A 167 -9.44 9.25 23.29
C ILE A 167 -10.26 10.12 22.33
N TYR A 168 -10.87 9.52 21.31
CA TYR A 168 -11.64 10.26 20.31
C TYR A 168 -13.07 9.71 20.17
N PHE A 169 -14.06 10.59 20.34
CA PHE A 169 -15.48 10.28 20.15
C PHE A 169 -16.26 11.57 19.88
N THR A 170 -17.22 11.53 18.96
CA THR A 170 -18.03 12.68 18.53
C THR A 170 -19.47 12.63 19.05
N THR A 171 -19.92 11.48 19.55
CA THR A 171 -21.26 11.25 20.10
C THR A 171 -21.19 10.89 21.57
N THR A 172 -22.17 11.32 22.38
CA THR A 172 -22.25 10.95 23.81
C THR A 172 -22.22 9.43 23.97
N LEU A 173 -21.22 8.95 24.73
CA LEU A 173 -21.02 7.54 25.06
C LEU A 173 -21.90 7.13 26.23
N ASP A 174 -22.47 5.93 26.14
CA ASP A 174 -23.21 5.30 27.22
C ASP A 174 -22.22 4.85 28.32
N SER A 175 -21.06 4.28 27.95
CA SER A 175 -19.88 4.09 28.82
C SER A 175 -18.53 4.42 28.16
N LEU A 176 -17.58 4.86 28.99
CA LEU A 176 -16.15 4.95 28.69
C LEU A 176 -15.39 4.17 29.77
N ASP A 177 -14.64 3.17 29.32
CA ASP A 177 -13.92 2.22 30.16
C ASP A 177 -12.42 2.31 29.82
N ILE A 178 -11.55 2.44 30.82
CA ILE A 178 -10.10 2.62 30.65
C ILE A 178 -9.36 1.74 31.66
N SER A 179 -8.41 0.93 31.19
CA SER A 179 -7.50 0.15 32.04
C SER A 179 -6.05 0.29 31.56
N LEU A 180 -5.16 0.75 32.44
CA LEU A 180 -3.74 1.00 32.15
C LEU A 180 -2.88 0.11 33.05
N ILE A 181 -2.10 -0.79 32.46
CA ILE A 181 -1.32 -1.81 33.17
C ILE A 181 0.17 -1.63 32.86
N CYS A 182 0.98 -1.41 33.88
CA CYS A 182 2.44 -1.35 33.80
C CYS A 182 3.07 -2.45 34.67
N ALA A 183 3.60 -3.49 34.04
CA ALA A 183 4.15 -4.68 34.69
C ALA A 183 5.69 -4.58 34.89
N HIS A 184 6.24 -5.40 35.79
CA HIS A 184 7.69 -5.54 36.04
C HIS A 184 8.43 -4.23 36.41
N THR A 185 7.78 -3.30 37.10
CA THR A 185 8.35 -1.99 37.48
C THR A 185 9.41 -2.05 38.60
N SER A 186 10.01 -3.20 38.91
CA SER A 186 10.97 -3.34 40.04
C SER A 186 12.20 -2.45 39.90
N ASN A 187 12.55 -2.06 38.67
CA ASN A 187 13.72 -1.24 38.34
C ASN A 187 13.35 0.20 37.95
N HIS A 188 12.07 0.58 38.02
CA HIS A 188 11.53 1.86 37.52
C HIS A 188 10.64 2.56 38.54
N SER A 189 10.30 3.84 38.29
CA SER A 189 9.36 4.56 39.16
C SER A 189 7.94 4.01 39.05
N GLN A 190 7.09 4.37 40.01
CA GLN A 190 5.64 4.41 39.78
C GLN A 190 5.34 5.25 38.52
N PRO A 191 4.36 4.86 37.68
CA PRO A 191 3.89 5.69 36.57
C PRO A 191 3.17 6.95 37.10
N GLN A 192 3.37 8.09 36.44
CA GLN A 192 2.85 9.40 36.88
C GLN A 192 2.13 10.11 35.74
N PHE A 193 0.86 10.47 35.95
CA PHE A 193 0.11 11.30 34.99
C PHE A 193 0.75 12.69 34.87
N LEU A 194 0.83 13.20 33.64
CA LEU A 194 1.14 14.61 33.44
C LEU A 194 -0.14 15.44 33.64
N SER A 195 0.02 16.68 34.07
CA SER A 195 -1.07 17.47 34.66
C SER A 195 -2.05 18.04 33.63
N ASN A 196 -2.96 17.21 33.11
CA ASN A 196 -4.22 17.64 32.48
C ASN A 196 -5.25 16.50 32.31
N VAL A 197 -6.49 16.91 31.97
CA VAL A 197 -7.66 16.08 31.60
C VAL A 197 -8.33 15.28 32.74
N LYS A 198 -9.64 15.07 32.60
CA LYS A 198 -10.57 14.50 33.61
C LYS A 198 -10.43 12.99 33.86
N PHE A 199 -9.55 12.30 33.14
CA PHE A 199 -9.49 10.83 33.06
C PHE A 199 -8.36 10.23 33.90
N GLN A 200 -8.15 10.75 35.11
CA GLN A 200 -7.07 10.33 36.00
C GLN A 200 -7.61 9.52 37.19
N GLN A 201 -7.09 8.31 37.37
CA GLN A 201 -7.19 7.51 38.59
C GLN A 201 -5.77 7.12 39.04
N PRO A 202 -5.47 7.04 40.34
CA PRO A 202 -4.10 6.77 40.77
C PRO A 202 -3.65 5.35 40.39
N PHE A 203 -2.41 5.21 39.93
CA PHE A 203 -1.81 3.90 39.68
C PHE A 203 -1.58 3.14 41.01
N ILE A 204 -2.38 2.10 41.25
CA ILE A 204 -2.32 1.22 42.43
C ILE A 204 -1.34 0.08 42.15
N ASN A 205 -0.43 -0.21 43.10
CA ASN A 205 0.47 -1.35 43.00
C ASN A 205 -0.21 -2.63 43.51
N SER A 206 -0.23 -3.67 42.68
CA SER A 206 -0.56 -5.04 43.08
C SER A 206 0.54 -5.98 42.57
N HIS A 207 1.23 -6.65 43.51
CA HIS A 207 2.19 -7.71 43.22
C HIS A 207 3.29 -7.35 42.19
N GLY A 208 3.73 -6.09 42.14
CA GLY A 208 4.77 -5.64 41.21
C GLY A 208 4.26 -5.17 39.84
N LYS A 209 2.94 -5.02 39.69
CA LYS A 209 2.28 -4.32 38.58
C LYS A 209 1.58 -3.06 39.11
N TYR A 210 1.63 -1.98 38.34
CA TYR A 210 0.82 -0.79 38.58
C TYR A 210 -0.38 -0.79 37.64
N CYS A 211 -1.59 -0.74 38.19
CA CYS A 211 -2.83 -0.67 37.44
C CYS A 211 -3.57 0.64 37.74
N SER A 212 -4.17 1.25 36.72
CA SER A 212 -5.11 2.37 36.85
C SER A 212 -6.37 2.04 36.04
N GLU A 213 -7.51 1.96 36.71
CA GLU A 213 -8.80 1.61 36.11
C GLU A 213 -9.80 2.76 36.31
N LEU A 214 -10.54 3.11 35.26
CA LEU A 214 -11.54 4.18 35.26
C LEU A 214 -12.77 3.74 34.46
N HIS A 215 -13.93 3.79 35.11
CA HIS A 215 -15.24 3.59 34.49
C HIS A 215 -16.06 4.88 34.58
N LEU A 216 -16.59 5.35 33.46
CA LEU A 216 -17.45 6.52 33.35
C LEU A 216 -18.69 6.20 32.51
N VAL A 217 -19.81 6.86 32.81
CA VAL A 217 -21.10 6.67 32.12
C VAL A 217 -21.67 8.00 31.61
N ASN A 218 -22.44 7.95 30.53
CA ASN A 218 -23.06 9.14 29.89
C ASN A 218 -22.03 10.24 29.53
N VAL A 219 -20.87 9.84 29.02
CA VAL A 219 -19.74 10.73 28.75
C VAL A 219 -19.99 11.57 27.50
N LYS A 220 -20.11 12.88 27.68
CA LYS A 220 -20.22 13.85 26.58
C LYS A 220 -18.84 14.13 25.97
N PRO A 221 -18.74 14.34 24.64
CA PRO A 221 -17.51 14.84 24.05
C PRO A 221 -17.13 16.19 24.66
N LEU A 222 -15.82 16.45 24.72
CA LEU A 222 -15.23 17.74 25.08
C LEU A 222 -14.73 18.42 23.81
N GLU A 223 -14.61 19.74 23.85
CA GLU A 223 -13.93 20.52 22.81
C GLU A 223 -12.42 20.25 22.86
N GLY A 224 -11.78 20.14 21.69
CA GLY A 224 -10.37 19.79 21.52
C GLY A 224 -10.04 18.30 21.59
N GLU A 225 -8.80 17.96 21.23
CA GLU A 225 -8.29 16.58 21.30
C GLU A 225 -8.12 16.12 22.75
N GLN A 226 -8.55 14.90 23.05
CA GLN A 226 -8.42 14.28 24.36
C GLN A 226 -7.42 13.14 24.30
N SER A 227 -6.50 13.07 25.26
CA SER A 227 -5.62 11.93 25.42
C SER A 227 -5.33 11.64 26.90
N ILE A 228 -4.90 10.40 27.17
CA ILE A 228 -4.31 10.00 28.44
C ILE A 228 -2.80 10.16 28.31
N THR A 229 -2.24 11.10 29.06
CA THR A 229 -0.79 11.35 29.04
C THR A 229 -0.17 11.06 30.41
N TYR A 230 0.71 10.07 30.46
CA TYR A 230 1.48 9.72 31.66
C TYR A 230 2.91 9.32 31.30
N MET A 231 3.80 9.39 32.29
CA MET A 231 5.21 9.09 32.15
C MET A 231 5.69 7.97 33.09
N LEU A 232 6.70 7.22 32.64
CA LEU A 232 7.53 6.34 33.46
C LEU A 232 8.94 6.93 33.50
N LYS A 233 9.49 7.17 34.70
CA LYS A 233 10.82 7.75 34.84
C LYS A 233 11.89 6.71 34.51
N ASN A 234 12.85 7.05 33.63
CA ASN A 234 14.09 6.28 33.57
C ASN A 234 14.96 6.66 34.77
N LEU A 235 15.38 5.69 35.57
CA LEU A 235 16.24 5.93 36.72
C LEU A 235 17.74 5.84 36.35
N ALA A 236 18.07 5.30 35.18
CA ALA A 236 19.44 5.17 34.69
C ALA A 236 19.52 5.43 33.16
N PRO A 237 19.49 6.70 32.70
CA PRO A 237 19.53 7.05 31.27
C PRO A 237 20.80 6.63 30.53
N GLU A 238 21.95 6.60 31.21
CA GLU A 238 23.24 6.19 30.63
C GLU A 238 23.41 4.66 30.53
N GLN A 239 22.52 3.88 31.15
CA GLN A 239 22.55 2.42 31.08
C GLN A 239 21.76 1.92 29.88
N ALA A 240 22.28 0.86 29.25
CA ALA A 240 21.56 0.19 28.18
C ALA A 240 20.46 -0.71 28.79
N ILE A 241 19.27 -0.67 28.22
CA ILE A 241 18.09 -1.42 28.68
C ILE A 241 17.83 -2.52 27.66
N TYR A 242 17.67 -3.77 28.09
CA TYR A 242 17.28 -4.88 27.22
C TYR A 242 16.16 -5.72 27.84
N SER A 243 15.46 -6.45 26.99
CA SER A 243 14.54 -7.51 27.39
C SER A 243 14.64 -8.66 26.39
N VAL A 244 14.16 -9.84 26.79
CA VAL A 244 14.19 -11.07 26.01
C VAL A 244 12.82 -11.75 26.04
N GLU A 245 12.42 -12.37 24.94
CA GLU A 245 11.17 -13.11 24.78
C GLU A 245 11.45 -14.44 24.07
N ILE A 246 11.17 -15.56 24.73
CA ILE A 246 11.24 -16.89 24.12
C ILE A 246 10.11 -17.02 23.09
N ASP A 247 10.38 -17.55 21.89
CA ASP A 247 9.33 -17.71 20.89
C ASP A 247 8.28 -18.75 21.34
N SER A 248 7.01 -18.42 21.14
CA SER A 248 5.90 -19.33 21.39
C SER A 248 5.85 -20.49 20.38
N ASP A 249 6.32 -20.28 19.14
CA ASP A 249 6.30 -21.29 18.07
C ASP A 249 7.54 -22.18 18.08
N ASP A 250 8.75 -21.63 18.27
CA ASP A 250 9.99 -22.39 18.49
C ASP A 250 10.68 -22.01 19.81
N ARG A 251 10.41 -22.79 20.86
CA ARG A 251 10.98 -22.59 22.20
C ARG A 251 12.51 -22.75 22.29
N ASN A 252 13.20 -23.12 21.21
CA ASN A 252 14.66 -23.12 21.14
C ASN A 252 15.24 -21.73 20.79
N GLN A 253 14.38 -20.80 20.35
CA GLN A 253 14.71 -19.43 19.97
C GLN A 253 14.17 -18.41 20.98
N ALA A 254 14.80 -17.25 21.01
CA ALA A 254 14.34 -16.07 21.72
C ALA A 254 14.65 -14.80 20.92
N TYR A 255 13.71 -13.86 20.88
CA TYR A 255 13.90 -12.50 20.43
C TYR A 255 14.52 -11.67 21.55
N PHE A 256 15.48 -10.81 21.22
CA PHE A 256 15.95 -9.78 22.14
C PHE A 256 15.71 -8.39 21.54
N ALA A 257 15.44 -7.44 22.42
CA ALA A 257 15.40 -6.02 22.11
C ALA A 257 16.33 -5.28 23.07
N LEU A 258 17.09 -4.33 22.54
CA LEU A 258 18.07 -3.54 23.27
C LEU A 258 17.91 -2.06 22.91
N CYS A 259 18.07 -1.22 23.90
CA CYS A 259 18.02 0.24 23.84
C CYS A 259 19.30 0.81 24.44
N TYR A 260 19.99 1.68 23.71
CA TYR A 260 21.14 2.42 24.23
C TYR A 260 21.16 3.89 23.80
N VAL A 261 21.71 4.75 24.65
CA VAL A 261 22.00 6.16 24.37
C VAL A 261 23.51 6.33 24.38
N PRO A 262 24.18 6.54 23.23
CA PRO A 262 25.60 6.84 23.20
C PRO A 262 25.89 8.15 23.94
N PRO A 263 27.03 8.29 24.64
CA PRO A 263 27.27 9.44 25.52
C PRO A 263 27.80 10.65 24.73
N PHE A 264 26.96 11.22 23.84
CA PHE A 264 27.29 12.33 22.93
C PHE A 264 28.10 13.46 23.60
N GLN A 265 27.74 13.84 24.83
CA GLN A 265 28.37 14.94 25.57
C GLN A 265 29.86 14.74 25.82
N GLN A 266 30.34 13.49 25.92
CA GLN A 266 31.75 13.15 26.14
C GLN A 266 32.61 13.41 24.89
N TYR A 267 32.00 13.56 23.71
CA TYR A 267 32.64 13.75 22.41
C TYR A 267 32.42 15.15 21.80
N ASN A 268 31.97 16.11 22.62
CA ASN A 268 31.74 17.51 22.22
C ASN A 268 33.03 18.37 22.15
N THR A 269 34.21 17.79 22.41
CA THR A 269 35.49 18.51 22.28
C THR A 269 35.96 18.50 20.83
N MET A 270 36.44 19.65 20.35
CA MET A 270 36.87 19.90 18.96
C MET A 270 35.73 19.96 17.92
N ILE A 271 34.78 20.89 18.11
CA ILE A 271 34.25 21.62 16.94
C ILE A 271 35.36 22.57 16.49
N ASP A 272 35.96 22.27 15.35
CA ASP A 272 36.94 23.12 14.70
C ASP A 272 36.19 24.27 14.00
N ASN A 273 36.31 25.50 14.51
CA ASN A 273 35.59 26.70 14.04
C ASN A 273 36.16 27.22 12.71
N ASN A 274 36.31 26.34 11.73
CA ASN A 274 36.90 26.62 10.44
C ASN A 274 35.85 27.18 9.47
N GLU A 275 36.17 28.35 8.92
CA GLU A 275 35.37 29.16 8.01
C GLU A 275 34.81 28.34 6.83
N LYS A 276 33.54 27.94 6.90
CA LYS A 276 32.86 27.20 5.81
C LYS A 276 31.68 27.99 5.27
N ALA A 277 31.86 28.51 4.07
CA ALA A 277 30.73 28.88 3.22
C ALA A 277 29.91 27.62 2.92
N MET A 278 28.62 27.64 3.26
CA MET A 278 27.70 26.55 2.97
C MET A 278 27.08 26.69 1.59
N SER A 279 26.71 25.56 1.00
CA SER A 279 26.04 25.50 -0.30
C SER A 279 24.84 24.57 -0.17
N ILE A 280 23.66 25.16 -0.01
CA ILE A 280 22.42 24.45 0.31
C ILE A 280 21.57 24.36 -0.94
N CYS A 281 21.16 23.15 -1.30
CA CYS A 281 20.20 22.92 -2.37
C CYS A 281 18.82 22.65 -1.77
N LEU A 282 17.87 23.57 -2.03
CA LEU A 282 16.47 23.44 -1.64
C LEU A 282 15.72 22.70 -2.76
N LEU A 283 15.38 21.43 -2.51
CA LEU A 283 14.57 20.59 -3.38
C LEU A 283 13.11 20.81 -2.99
N TRP A 284 12.38 21.51 -3.84
CA TRP A 284 11.06 22.05 -3.50
C TRP A 284 9.94 21.39 -4.32
N ASP A 285 9.08 20.67 -3.63
CA ASP A 285 7.97 19.94 -4.24
C ASP A 285 6.80 20.89 -4.53
N ALA A 286 6.39 20.97 -5.80
CA ALA A 286 5.30 21.82 -6.28
C ALA A 286 4.17 21.01 -6.95
N SER A 287 4.01 19.74 -6.57
CA SER A 287 2.87 18.88 -6.90
C SER A 287 1.53 19.37 -6.32
N LEU A 288 0.44 18.64 -6.61
CA LEU A 288 -0.88 18.93 -6.06
C LEU A 288 -1.04 18.52 -4.58
N SER A 289 -0.42 17.43 -4.10
CA SER A 289 -0.52 17.02 -2.68
C SER A 289 -0.07 18.15 -1.75
N ARG A 290 0.96 18.90 -2.17
CA ARG A 290 1.56 20.02 -1.46
C ARG A 290 0.77 21.34 -1.59
N ALA A 291 -0.44 21.31 -2.14
CA ALA A 291 -1.29 22.50 -2.34
C ALA A 291 -1.85 23.12 -1.04
N ASN A 292 -1.76 22.45 0.12
CA ASN A 292 -2.14 23.01 1.42
C ASN A 292 -1.30 24.27 1.77
N VAL A 293 -1.96 25.45 1.81
CA VAL A 293 -1.30 26.75 1.99
C VAL A 293 -0.74 26.94 3.40
N GLU A 294 -1.39 26.37 4.42
CA GLU A 294 -0.94 26.47 5.81
C GLU A 294 0.39 25.74 6.00
N ASN A 295 0.43 24.45 5.64
CA ASN A 295 1.64 23.61 5.75
C ASN A 295 2.86 24.31 5.13
N ARG A 296 2.71 24.85 3.90
CA ARG A 296 3.78 25.58 3.22
C ARG A 296 4.18 26.88 3.89
N ASN A 297 3.23 27.65 4.45
CA ASN A 297 3.57 28.85 5.20
C ASN A 297 4.42 28.52 6.44
N HIS A 298 4.14 27.39 7.11
CA HIS A 298 4.97 26.92 8.22
C HIS A 298 6.36 26.44 7.76
N GLU A 299 6.46 25.74 6.61
CA GLU A 299 7.73 25.32 5.99
C GLU A 299 8.60 26.52 5.54
N ILE A 300 8.00 27.53 4.91
CA ILE A 300 8.68 28.77 4.52
C ILE A 300 9.13 29.54 5.78
N ASN A 301 8.31 29.58 6.83
CA ASN A 301 8.68 30.26 8.08
C ASN A 301 9.77 29.52 8.88
N ILE A 302 9.83 28.18 8.90
CA ILE A 302 10.92 27.47 9.56
C ILE A 302 12.24 27.64 8.79
N LEU A 303 12.19 27.57 7.46
CA LEU A 303 13.33 27.87 6.59
C LEU A 303 13.86 29.30 6.82
N LYS A 304 12.97 30.30 6.87
CA LYS A 304 13.30 31.68 7.22
C LYS A 304 14.07 31.78 8.53
N ASN A 305 13.59 31.13 9.57
CA ASN A 305 14.16 31.20 10.91
C ASN A 305 15.54 30.51 10.97
N ILE A 306 15.69 29.36 10.31
CA ILE A 306 16.99 28.67 10.15
C ILE A 306 18.02 29.57 9.44
N LEU A 307 17.64 30.16 8.29
CA LEU A 307 18.51 31.06 7.52
C LEU A 307 18.89 32.32 8.31
N ASN A 308 17.94 32.92 9.07
CA ASN A 308 18.20 34.07 9.93
C ASN A 308 19.23 33.76 11.03
N ILE A 309 19.15 32.58 11.66
CA ILE A 309 20.11 32.17 12.70
C ILE A 309 21.52 32.07 12.10
N TRP A 310 21.69 31.34 10.99
CA TRP A 310 23.00 31.22 10.34
C TRP A 310 23.53 32.56 9.81
N GLN A 311 22.66 33.45 9.30
CA GLN A 311 23.05 34.80 8.91
C GLN A 311 23.53 35.63 10.12
N SER A 312 22.87 35.48 11.28
CA SER A 312 23.29 36.15 12.53
C SER A 312 24.59 35.58 13.10
N ASN A 313 24.88 34.30 12.85
CA ASN A 313 26.16 33.64 13.14
C ASN A 313 27.27 33.99 12.12
N GLY A 314 26.99 34.84 11.12
CA GLY A 314 27.96 35.30 10.13
C GLY A 314 28.30 34.29 9.02
N ILE A 315 27.55 33.19 8.89
CA ILE A 315 27.85 32.13 7.93
C ILE A 315 27.44 32.57 6.51
N ASN A 316 28.37 32.46 5.56
CA ASN A 316 28.08 32.65 4.15
C ASN A 316 27.31 31.45 3.59
N ILE A 317 26.16 31.68 2.95
CA ILE A 317 25.33 30.61 2.37
C ILE A 317 24.94 30.94 0.92
N ASN A 318 25.39 30.08 0.01
CA ASN A 318 24.82 29.93 -1.33
C ASN A 318 23.56 29.08 -1.21
N ILE A 319 22.42 29.57 -1.72
CA ILE A 319 21.16 28.83 -1.75
C ILE A 319 20.81 28.57 -3.21
N THR A 320 20.54 27.33 -3.59
CA THR A 320 19.99 27.00 -4.92
C THR A 320 18.67 26.27 -4.77
N VAL A 321 17.60 26.81 -5.33
CA VAL A 321 16.28 26.18 -5.36
C VAL A 321 16.12 25.40 -6.65
N ILE A 322 15.70 24.14 -6.55
CA ILE A 322 15.24 23.35 -7.68
C ILE A 322 13.80 22.95 -7.37
N VAL A 323 12.86 23.41 -8.20
CA VAL A 323 11.45 23.03 -8.09
C VAL A 323 11.24 21.71 -8.85
N PHE A 324 10.50 20.79 -8.26
CA PHE A 324 10.15 19.53 -8.90
C PHE A 324 8.66 19.20 -8.74
N ARG A 325 8.19 18.36 -9.65
CA ARG A 325 6.81 17.89 -9.83
C ARG A 325 6.88 16.73 -10.84
N ASN A 326 5.96 16.63 -11.80
CA ASN A 326 6.02 15.68 -12.91
C ASN A 326 7.29 15.86 -13.80
N ILE A 327 7.92 17.04 -13.78
CA ILE A 327 9.17 17.40 -14.46
C ILE A 327 10.00 18.32 -13.53
N LEU A 328 11.33 18.20 -13.58
CA LEU A 328 12.29 19.07 -12.89
C LEU A 328 12.39 20.45 -13.56
N GLU A 329 12.33 21.54 -12.77
CA GLU A 329 12.50 22.93 -13.25
C GLU A 329 13.94 23.45 -13.04
N GLU A 330 14.24 24.61 -13.62
CA GLU A 330 15.61 25.17 -13.62
C GLU A 330 16.14 25.56 -12.22
N PRO A 331 17.44 25.36 -11.93
CA PRO A 331 18.07 25.83 -10.71
C PRO A 331 18.05 27.37 -10.57
N ASN A 332 17.39 27.87 -9.53
CA ASN A 332 17.32 29.29 -9.19
C ASN A 332 18.26 29.62 -8.01
N THR A 333 19.27 30.47 -8.24
CA THR A 333 20.32 30.77 -7.24
C THR A 333 20.08 32.06 -6.47
N PHE A 334 20.27 31.99 -5.15
CA PHE A 334 20.12 33.09 -4.19
C PHE A 334 21.35 33.15 -3.27
N GLN A 335 21.63 34.34 -2.72
CA GLN A 335 22.87 34.66 -2.01
C GLN A 335 22.53 35.29 -0.65
N LEU A 336 22.75 34.60 0.47
CA LEU A 336 22.24 35.03 1.78
C LEU A 336 22.82 36.38 2.28
N HIS A 337 23.94 36.84 1.72
CA HIS A 337 24.48 38.18 1.99
C HIS A 337 23.77 39.33 1.23
N ASP A 338 22.94 39.06 0.22
CA ASP A 338 22.04 40.07 -0.33
C ASP A 338 20.94 40.38 0.69
N LYS A 339 20.82 41.65 1.09
CA LYS A 339 19.79 42.12 2.03
C LYS A 339 18.36 41.83 1.54
N ASN A 340 18.16 41.68 0.23
CA ASN A 340 16.88 41.33 -0.38
C ASN A 340 16.73 39.82 -0.68
N CYS A 341 17.72 38.98 -0.34
CA CYS A 341 17.72 37.54 -0.61
C CYS A 341 16.45 36.87 -0.09
N TRP A 342 16.13 37.05 1.20
CA TRP A 342 14.94 36.45 1.78
C TRP A 342 13.67 36.91 1.07
N SER A 343 13.53 38.21 0.76
CA SER A 343 12.35 38.75 0.08
C SER A 343 12.12 38.07 -1.28
N LYS A 344 13.18 38.00 -2.10
CA LYS A 344 13.17 37.33 -3.41
C LYS A 344 12.86 35.83 -3.30
N LEU A 345 13.47 35.14 -2.33
CA LEU A 345 13.27 33.71 -2.10
C LEU A 345 11.85 33.41 -1.62
N SER A 346 11.34 34.16 -0.63
CA SER A 346 9.97 33.98 -0.15
C SER A 346 8.95 34.27 -1.22
N GLN A 347 9.13 35.35 -2.01
CA GLN A 347 8.24 35.65 -3.11
C GLN A 347 8.27 34.53 -4.17
N PHE A 348 9.46 34.06 -4.55
CA PHE A 348 9.58 32.94 -5.49
C PHE A 348 8.78 31.72 -5.01
N LEU A 349 8.90 31.32 -3.73
CA LEU A 349 8.19 30.16 -3.18
C LEU A 349 6.68 30.37 -3.00
N THR A 350 6.20 31.60 -2.74
CA THR A 350 4.76 31.91 -2.66
C THR A 350 4.09 32.02 -4.03
N ASP A 351 4.82 32.48 -5.05
CA ASP A 351 4.30 32.70 -6.40
C ASP A 351 4.24 31.38 -7.21
N LEU A 352 4.78 30.28 -6.69
CA LEU A 352 4.71 28.94 -7.30
C LEU A 352 3.27 28.41 -7.39
N SER A 353 2.92 27.90 -8.57
CA SER A 353 1.71 27.10 -8.76
C SER A 353 1.94 25.64 -8.34
N TYR A 354 1.16 25.18 -7.37
CA TYR A 354 1.14 23.79 -6.88
C TYR A 354 0.20 22.98 -7.76
N ASP A 355 0.76 22.17 -8.66
CA ASP A 355 0.06 21.58 -9.82
C ASP A 355 0.89 20.48 -10.48
N GLY A 356 0.24 19.36 -10.81
CA GLY A 356 0.83 18.16 -11.38
C GLY A 356 1.18 17.09 -10.34
N ALA A 357 1.51 15.90 -10.83
CA ALA A 357 1.99 14.78 -10.01
C ALA A 357 3.40 14.99 -9.44
N THR A 358 3.84 14.13 -8.52
CA THR A 358 5.22 14.07 -8.02
C THR A 358 6.04 12.97 -8.72
N ASN A 359 7.12 13.37 -9.40
CA ASN A 359 8.19 12.47 -9.83
C ASN A 359 9.40 12.67 -8.91
N LEU A 360 9.51 11.84 -7.87
CA LEU A 360 10.56 11.99 -6.85
C LEU A 360 11.93 11.47 -7.34
N PHE A 361 11.94 10.42 -8.16
CA PHE A 361 13.16 9.70 -8.51
C PHE A 361 14.05 10.45 -9.52
N GLN A 362 13.49 11.42 -10.27
CA GLN A 362 14.28 12.35 -11.10
C GLN A 362 15.31 13.18 -10.29
N LEU A 363 15.11 13.34 -8.98
CA LEU A 363 16.04 14.09 -8.11
C LEU A 363 17.44 13.45 -8.07
N ALA A 364 17.57 12.15 -8.41
CA ALA A 364 18.84 11.42 -8.45
C ALA A 364 19.96 12.16 -9.21
N THR A 365 19.63 12.86 -10.30
CA THR A 365 20.62 13.54 -11.16
C THR A 365 21.13 14.88 -10.65
N ILE A 366 20.58 15.42 -9.56
CA ILE A 366 20.96 16.75 -9.06
C ILE A 366 22.42 16.79 -8.61
N SER A 367 22.97 15.66 -8.17
CA SER A 367 24.40 15.41 -7.96
C SER A 367 25.29 15.80 -9.15
N THR A 368 24.77 15.64 -10.38
CA THR A 368 25.45 15.90 -11.65
C THR A 368 25.17 17.32 -12.15
N ILE A 369 23.97 17.85 -11.88
CA ILE A 369 23.56 19.21 -12.24
C ILE A 369 24.28 20.26 -11.35
N ILE A 370 24.46 19.97 -10.05
CA ILE A 370 25.09 20.86 -9.07
C ILE A 370 26.05 20.07 -8.15
N PRO A 371 27.32 19.86 -8.54
CA PRO A 371 28.26 19.05 -7.75
C PRO A 371 28.71 19.69 -6.43
N ASN A 372 28.63 21.03 -6.33
CA ASN A 372 29.20 21.80 -5.22
C ASN A 372 28.19 22.07 -4.09
N ILE A 373 27.59 21.01 -3.54
CA ILE A 373 26.59 21.08 -2.45
C ILE A 373 27.19 20.56 -1.13
N THR A 374 26.87 21.24 -0.02
CA THR A 374 27.15 20.77 1.34
C THR A 374 25.95 20.04 1.95
N HIS A 375 24.73 20.56 1.76
CA HIS A 375 23.49 20.01 2.32
C HIS A 375 22.34 20.04 1.30
N TYR A 376 21.54 18.98 1.24
CA TYR A 376 20.24 18.99 0.57
C TYR A 376 19.13 19.21 1.60
N PHE A 377 18.18 20.11 1.30
CA PHE A 377 16.94 20.27 2.05
C PHE A 377 15.77 19.90 1.12
N LEU A 378 14.99 18.89 1.45
CA LEU A 378 13.86 18.40 0.65
C LEU A 378 12.53 18.75 1.34
N PHE A 379 11.67 19.51 0.67
CA PHE A 379 10.36 19.93 1.16
C PHE A 379 9.25 19.15 0.44
N SER A 380 8.98 17.91 0.89
CA SER A 380 8.11 16.95 0.21
C SER A 380 7.50 15.95 1.22
N ASP A 381 6.38 15.34 0.85
CA ASP A 381 5.81 14.16 1.53
C ASP A 381 6.55 12.84 1.17
N CYS A 382 7.49 12.92 0.22
CA CYS A 382 8.26 11.81 -0.34
C CYS A 382 7.41 10.72 -1.01
N LEU A 383 6.20 11.06 -1.45
CA LEU A 383 5.42 10.23 -2.35
C LEU A 383 5.87 10.43 -3.80
N SER A 384 5.75 9.37 -4.58
CA SER A 384 5.95 9.38 -6.02
C SER A 384 4.66 8.84 -6.64
N THR A 385 4.08 9.61 -7.53
CA THR A 385 2.81 9.30 -8.21
C THR A 385 3.01 9.18 -9.72
N ILE A 386 4.16 9.61 -10.25
CA ILE A 386 4.59 9.32 -11.61
C ILE A 386 6.12 9.19 -11.71
N GLY A 387 6.63 8.00 -12.02
CA GLY A 387 8.07 7.77 -12.07
C GLY A 387 8.40 6.28 -12.14
N ASN A 388 9.67 5.94 -12.02
CA ASN A 388 10.13 4.57 -11.75
C ASN A 388 10.61 4.53 -10.30
N ASP A 389 9.90 3.81 -9.45
CA ASP A 389 10.04 3.91 -8.00
C ASP A 389 11.14 3.00 -7.44
N ASP A 390 12.38 3.23 -7.89
CA ASP A 390 13.59 2.58 -7.39
C ASP A 390 14.46 3.56 -6.56
N PRO A 391 14.35 3.53 -5.22
CA PRO A 391 15.18 4.33 -4.31
C PRO A 391 16.68 4.15 -4.46
N THR A 392 17.18 3.08 -5.11
CA THR A 392 18.64 2.97 -5.32
C THR A 392 19.17 4.06 -6.26
N GLN A 393 18.32 4.67 -7.08
CA GLN A 393 18.66 5.84 -7.89
C GLN A 393 18.95 7.08 -7.02
N LEU A 394 18.20 7.26 -5.93
CA LEU A 394 18.35 8.41 -5.01
C LEU A 394 19.63 8.34 -4.16
N ASN A 395 20.34 7.21 -4.15
CA ASN A 395 21.61 7.05 -3.41
C ASN A 395 22.75 7.98 -3.90
N GLN A 396 22.57 8.67 -5.03
CA GLN A 396 23.48 9.74 -5.44
C GLN A 396 23.31 11.02 -4.61
N LEU A 397 22.08 11.33 -4.16
CA LEU A 397 21.80 12.45 -3.26
C LEU A 397 22.37 12.19 -1.86
N THR A 398 22.28 10.93 -1.40
CA THR A 398 22.76 10.50 -0.08
C THR A 398 24.29 10.49 0.04
N THR A 399 25.02 11.08 -0.91
CA THR A 399 26.44 11.43 -0.78
C THR A 399 26.67 12.71 0.04
N LYS A 400 25.60 13.45 0.38
CA LYS A 400 25.55 14.59 1.30
C LYS A 400 24.37 14.42 2.27
N PRO A 401 24.39 15.05 3.46
CA PRO A 401 23.24 15.09 4.36
C PRO A 401 21.96 15.60 3.65
N LEU A 402 20.89 14.81 3.73
CA LEU A 402 19.58 15.10 3.14
C LEU A 402 18.55 15.34 4.26
N TRP A 403 18.24 16.60 4.50
CA TRP A 403 17.29 17.05 5.51
C TRP A 403 15.90 17.13 4.91
N ILE A 404 14.97 16.33 5.42
CA ILE A 404 13.61 16.25 4.87
C ILE A 404 12.66 17.02 5.78
N PHE A 405 11.98 18.02 5.22
CA PHE A 405 11.02 18.89 5.89
C PHE A 405 9.62 18.54 5.39
N ASN A 406 8.70 18.28 6.32
CA ASN A 406 7.31 17.97 5.99
C ASN A 406 6.37 18.49 7.07
N ALA A 407 5.53 19.46 6.73
CA ALA A 407 4.49 20.00 7.60
C ALA A 407 3.15 19.27 7.49
N ASN A 408 3.03 18.19 6.71
CA ASN A 408 1.80 17.40 6.58
C ASN A 408 1.31 16.92 7.96
N ALA A 409 -0.01 16.96 8.17
CA ALA A 409 -0.68 16.45 9.35
C ALA A 409 -0.67 14.92 9.39
N ALA A 410 -0.88 14.33 10.57
CA ALA A 410 -0.84 12.86 10.78
C ALA A 410 -1.94 12.04 10.07
N HIS A 411 -2.73 12.66 9.19
CA HIS A 411 -3.71 12.02 8.31
C HIS A 411 -3.51 12.39 6.82
N GLU A 412 -2.62 13.34 6.51
CA GLU A 412 -2.17 13.62 5.15
C GLU A 412 -1.05 12.60 4.83
N PRO A 413 -1.07 11.96 3.64
CA PRO A 413 -0.19 10.82 3.38
C PRO A 413 1.29 11.27 3.27
N THR A 414 2.21 10.35 3.60
CA THR A 414 3.67 10.59 3.64
C THR A 414 4.43 9.26 3.59
N ASN A 415 5.54 9.18 2.85
CA ASN A 415 6.33 7.96 2.72
C ASN A 415 7.42 7.84 3.80
N PHE A 416 7.00 7.50 5.03
CA PHE A 416 7.92 7.35 6.17
C PHE A 416 9.02 6.29 5.93
N SER A 417 8.73 5.20 5.21
CA SER A 417 9.72 4.17 4.86
C SER A 417 10.88 4.75 4.03
N LEU A 418 10.55 5.52 2.98
CA LEU A 418 11.55 6.16 2.13
C LEU A 418 12.28 7.31 2.86
N ILE A 419 11.58 8.09 3.67
CA ILE A 419 12.18 9.15 4.50
C ILE A 419 13.23 8.57 5.45
N ASN A 420 12.89 7.50 6.17
CA ASN A 420 13.80 6.80 7.08
C ASN A 420 15.00 6.22 6.33
N TYR A 421 14.80 5.58 5.18
CA TYR A 421 15.90 5.08 4.35
C TYR A 421 16.85 6.20 3.90
N LEU A 422 16.32 7.26 3.29
CA LEU A 422 17.12 8.35 2.74
C LEU A 422 17.90 9.12 3.82
N THR A 423 17.28 9.39 4.98
CA THR A 423 17.94 10.08 6.10
C THR A 423 19.02 9.22 6.74
N ASN A 424 18.76 7.91 6.96
CA ASN A 424 19.74 6.97 7.51
C ASN A 424 20.99 6.81 6.63
N VAL A 425 20.80 6.66 5.31
CA VAL A 425 21.93 6.49 4.37
C VAL A 425 22.73 7.79 4.25
N SER A 426 22.06 8.92 4.05
CA SER A 426 22.70 10.23 3.81
C SER A 426 23.41 10.85 5.02
N GLY A 427 23.06 10.43 6.23
CA GLY A 427 23.36 11.24 7.42
C GLY A 427 22.60 12.56 7.41
N GLY A 428 21.32 12.50 7.04
CA GLY A 428 20.39 13.61 7.08
C GLY A 428 19.57 13.62 8.38
N GLY A 429 18.34 14.14 8.28
CA GLY A 429 17.39 14.13 9.38
C GLY A 429 15.98 14.51 8.96
N TYR A 430 14.98 13.90 9.59
CA TYR A 430 13.56 14.18 9.32
C TYR A 430 12.99 15.23 10.29
N ILE A 431 12.41 16.28 9.71
CA ILE A 431 11.85 17.46 10.37
C ILE A 431 10.34 17.46 10.08
N SER A 432 9.61 16.71 10.90
CA SER A 432 8.15 16.54 10.87
C SER A 432 7.38 17.76 11.39
N ARG A 433 6.05 17.78 11.18
CA ARG A 433 5.13 18.86 11.62
C ARG A 433 5.38 19.31 13.07
N ASP A 434 5.47 18.38 14.03
CA ASP A 434 5.81 18.67 15.44
C ASP A 434 7.09 19.50 15.58
N LYS A 435 8.14 19.15 14.84
CA LYS A 435 9.44 19.83 14.86
C LYS A 435 9.38 21.19 14.15
N ILE A 436 8.51 21.37 13.15
CA ILE A 436 8.30 22.64 12.44
C ILE A 436 7.49 23.62 13.30
N PHE A 437 6.38 23.16 13.90
CA PHE A 437 5.42 23.98 14.64
C PHE A 437 5.85 24.26 16.10
N GLY A 438 6.77 23.48 16.65
CA GLY A 438 7.27 23.64 18.02
C GLY A 438 7.94 24.99 18.31
N GLN A 439 7.83 25.47 19.55
CA GLN A 439 8.49 26.71 19.99
C GLN A 439 10.02 26.56 19.98
N ASN A 440 10.73 27.61 19.53
CA ASN A 440 12.19 27.63 19.35
C ASN A 440 12.75 26.55 18.39
N SER A 441 11.90 25.87 17.62
CA SER A 441 12.22 24.81 16.64
C SER A 441 13.47 25.08 15.81
N ALA A 442 13.57 26.27 15.20
CA ALA A 442 14.69 26.65 14.36
C ALA A 442 16.05 26.57 15.07
N ASN A 443 16.12 26.92 16.37
CA ASN A 443 17.36 26.80 17.14
C ASN A 443 17.75 25.34 17.38
N TYR A 444 16.78 24.46 17.62
CA TYR A 444 17.03 23.02 17.77
C TYR A 444 17.44 22.37 16.45
N ILE A 445 16.82 22.76 15.33
CA ILE A 445 17.15 22.28 13.98
C ILE A 445 18.57 22.73 13.58
N VAL A 446 18.90 24.02 13.73
CA VAL A 446 20.27 24.52 13.49
C VAL A 446 21.28 23.78 14.38
N GLN A 447 21.00 23.61 15.67
CA GLN A 447 21.86 22.82 16.57
C GLN A 447 21.97 21.33 16.21
N TRP A 448 21.06 20.77 15.42
CA TRP A 448 21.13 19.38 14.96
C TRP A 448 21.92 19.28 13.65
N ILE A 449 21.79 20.26 12.75
CA ILE A 449 22.57 20.35 11.51
C ILE A 449 24.04 20.66 11.80
N ASP A 450 24.31 21.60 12.71
CA ASP A 450 25.67 22.12 12.98
C ASP A 450 26.51 21.21 13.89
N LYS A 451 25.92 20.19 14.55
CA LYS A 451 26.63 19.29 15.48
C LYS A 451 27.27 18.08 14.77
N PRO A 452 28.42 17.57 15.27
CA PRO A 452 28.99 16.33 14.79
C PRO A 452 27.99 15.18 15.00
N GLN A 453 27.68 14.48 13.92
CA GLN A 453 26.73 13.37 13.92
C GLN A 453 27.33 12.14 14.62
N ALA A 454 26.48 11.39 15.33
CA ALA A 454 26.80 10.02 15.71
C ALA A 454 26.24 9.05 14.68
N ARG A 455 26.93 7.93 14.44
CA ARG A 455 26.54 6.90 13.47
C ARG A 455 26.81 5.52 14.06
N TYR A 456 25.78 4.69 14.21
CA TYR A 456 25.96 3.26 14.49
C TYR A 456 26.73 2.62 13.33
N ILE A 457 27.76 1.82 13.61
CA ILE A 457 28.64 1.19 12.63
C ILE A 457 28.28 -0.29 12.45
N SER A 458 28.36 -1.06 13.53
CA SER A 458 28.19 -2.50 13.56
C SER A 458 27.89 -3.01 14.97
N MET A 459 27.40 -4.25 15.06
CA MET A 459 27.42 -5.05 16.28
C MET A 459 28.36 -6.26 16.09
N ASP A 460 29.24 -6.48 17.05
CA ASP A 460 30.18 -7.60 17.09
C ASP A 460 29.70 -8.64 18.12
N ILE A 461 29.70 -9.92 17.75
CA ILE A 461 29.43 -11.02 18.69
C ILE A 461 30.76 -11.45 19.32
N ILE A 462 30.89 -11.33 20.65
CA ILE A 462 32.12 -11.63 21.39
C ILE A 462 32.13 -13.07 21.93
N SER A 463 30.98 -13.58 22.40
CA SER A 463 30.85 -14.96 22.86
C SER A 463 29.58 -15.62 22.33
N ASN A 464 29.72 -16.86 21.85
CA ASN A 464 28.73 -17.50 20.99
C ASN A 464 27.54 -18.12 21.76
N ALA A 465 26.51 -17.32 21.99
CA ALA A 465 25.16 -17.77 21.69
C ALA A 465 24.95 -17.65 20.16
N ASN A 466 24.06 -18.46 19.57
CA ASN A 466 23.71 -18.39 18.14
C ASN A 466 22.90 -17.11 17.82
N VAL A 467 23.53 -15.94 17.93
CA VAL A 467 22.91 -14.64 17.63
C VAL A 467 22.88 -14.41 16.13
N HIS A 468 21.69 -14.13 15.59
CA HIS A 468 21.45 -13.96 14.16
C HIS A 468 20.26 -13.00 13.92
N ASP A 469 19.95 -12.74 12.65
CA ASP A 469 18.88 -11.83 12.21
C ASP A 469 18.90 -10.47 12.94
N ILE A 470 20.06 -9.78 12.93
CA ILE A 470 20.27 -8.55 13.70
C ILE A 470 19.79 -7.32 12.89
N TYR A 471 18.99 -6.45 13.51
CA TYR A 471 18.49 -5.21 12.90
C TYR A 471 18.67 -3.99 13.84
N PRO A 472 19.08 -2.81 13.33
CA PRO A 472 19.48 -2.54 11.94
C PRO A 472 20.77 -3.28 11.55
N ASN A 473 20.78 -3.86 10.34
CA ASN A 473 21.92 -4.61 9.81
C ASN A 473 22.99 -3.71 9.17
N HIS A 474 22.66 -2.43 8.97
CA HIS A 474 23.46 -1.44 8.30
C HIS A 474 23.69 -0.21 9.19
N SER A 475 24.65 0.61 8.79
CA SER A 475 25.12 1.75 9.58
C SER A 475 24.16 2.95 9.48
N ILE A 476 23.45 3.27 10.58
CA ILE A 476 22.46 4.37 10.66
C ILE A 476 22.98 5.59 11.44
N VAL A 477 22.51 6.79 11.12
CA VAL A 477 22.85 8.04 11.81
C VAL A 477 21.86 8.31 12.96
N LEU A 478 22.36 8.90 14.05
CA LEU A 478 21.62 9.07 15.31
C LEU A 478 21.51 10.55 15.67
N VAL A 479 20.31 10.96 16.12
CA VAL A 479 20.02 12.34 16.52
C VAL A 479 20.56 12.63 17.91
N PRO A 480 21.49 13.60 18.08
CA PRO A 480 21.99 13.98 19.40
C PRO A 480 20.87 14.41 20.36
N ASN A 481 20.86 13.83 21.56
CA ASN A 481 19.94 14.13 22.67
C ASN A 481 18.44 13.85 22.42
N ALA A 482 18.02 13.24 21.30
CA ALA A 482 16.59 13.04 21.00
C ALA A 482 16.16 11.57 20.87
N GLU A 483 17.01 10.69 20.33
CA GLU A 483 16.59 9.33 19.95
C GLU A 483 17.53 8.27 20.53
N ARG A 484 16.93 7.18 21.04
CA ARG A 484 17.66 6.03 21.56
C ARG A 484 17.94 5.05 20.43
N PHE A 485 19.16 4.54 20.35
CA PHE A 485 19.47 3.46 19.42
C PHE A 485 18.77 2.17 19.86
N ILE A 486 17.93 1.62 18.99
CA ILE A 486 17.27 0.32 19.20
C ILE A 486 17.97 -0.73 18.32
N LEU A 487 18.36 -1.84 18.93
CA LEU A 487 18.87 -3.04 18.26
C LEU A 487 17.96 -4.22 18.61
N VAL A 488 17.63 -5.06 17.64
CA VAL A 488 16.85 -6.28 17.83
C VAL A 488 17.53 -7.46 17.13
N GLY A 489 17.19 -8.69 17.52
CA GLY A 489 17.60 -9.89 16.81
C GLY A 489 17.12 -11.18 17.48
N LYS A 490 17.58 -12.31 16.96
CA LYS A 490 17.31 -13.65 17.51
C LYS A 490 18.54 -14.24 18.19
N MET A 491 18.31 -15.09 19.19
CA MET A 491 19.31 -15.93 19.84
C MET A 491 18.71 -17.26 20.32
N SER A 492 19.55 -18.20 20.74
CA SER A 492 19.06 -19.44 21.37
C SER A 492 18.51 -19.17 22.78
N SER A 493 17.37 -19.79 23.11
CA SER A 493 16.65 -19.62 24.38
C SER A 493 17.35 -20.19 25.62
N THR A 494 18.48 -20.88 25.47
CA THR A 494 19.26 -21.46 26.58
C THR A 494 20.66 -20.86 26.72
N ALA A 495 20.93 -19.71 26.11
CA ALA A 495 22.28 -19.16 25.99
C ALA A 495 22.40 -17.70 26.45
N SER A 496 23.62 -17.30 26.80
CA SER A 496 23.98 -15.91 27.06
C SER A 496 24.95 -15.39 25.99
N ALA A 497 24.60 -14.24 25.41
CA ALA A 497 25.34 -13.57 24.37
C ALA A 497 26.14 -12.40 24.96
N LYS A 498 27.46 -12.36 24.74
CA LYS A 498 28.22 -11.12 24.92
C LYS A 498 28.36 -10.45 23.55
N ILE A 499 27.92 -9.20 23.45
CA ILE A 499 27.97 -8.39 22.23
C ILE A 499 28.70 -7.06 22.49
N ALA A 500 29.20 -6.45 21.42
CA ALA A 500 29.75 -5.10 21.38
C ALA A 500 29.02 -4.28 20.32
N ILE A 501 28.66 -3.04 20.63
CA ILE A 501 27.99 -2.14 19.69
C ILE A 501 28.92 -0.94 19.45
N ASN A 502 29.24 -0.72 18.17
CA ASN A 502 30.20 0.29 17.73
C ASN A 502 29.47 1.49 17.14
N PHE A 503 29.83 2.68 17.59
CA PHE A 503 29.35 3.96 17.06
C PHE A 503 30.53 4.84 16.67
N SER A 504 30.43 5.59 15.58
CA SER A 504 31.28 6.75 15.33
C SER A 504 30.62 7.97 15.95
N ILE A 505 31.36 8.76 16.72
CA ILE A 505 30.91 10.04 17.32
C ILE A 505 32.08 11.02 17.19
N SER A 506 31.89 12.15 16.51
CA SER A 506 32.98 13.11 16.24
C SER A 506 34.24 12.45 15.63
N ASN A 507 34.05 11.51 14.71
CA ASN A 507 35.07 10.63 14.11
C ASN A 507 35.82 9.69 15.08
N GLN A 508 35.47 9.63 16.37
CA GLN A 508 36.00 8.66 17.33
C GLN A 508 35.08 7.44 17.42
N ILE A 509 35.65 6.25 17.70
CA ILE A 509 34.86 5.03 17.88
C ILE A 509 34.48 4.87 19.35
N HIS A 510 33.18 4.94 19.65
CA HIS A 510 32.61 4.55 20.93
C HIS A 510 32.14 3.09 20.86
N ARG A 511 32.64 2.22 21.75
CA ARG A 511 32.30 0.79 21.79
C ARG A 511 31.64 0.43 23.11
N LYS A 512 30.40 -0.06 23.06
CA LYS A 512 29.63 -0.47 24.23
C LYS A 512 29.49 -2.00 24.29
N GLU A 513 30.17 -2.63 25.24
CA GLU A 513 30.00 -4.06 25.51
C GLU A 513 28.83 -4.34 26.45
N LEU A 514 28.09 -5.41 26.18
CA LEU A 514 26.88 -5.83 26.89
C LEU A 514 26.79 -7.36 26.95
N ILE A 515 26.09 -7.88 27.96
CA ILE A 515 25.69 -9.28 28.06
C ILE A 515 24.17 -9.32 28.07
N ILE A 516 23.59 -10.15 27.19
CA ILE A 516 22.15 -10.43 27.12
C ILE A 516 22.00 -11.93 27.44
N ASN A 517 21.07 -12.27 28.31
CA ASN A 517 20.89 -13.64 28.81
C ASN A 517 19.44 -14.07 28.65
N SER A 518 19.23 -15.25 28.05
CA SER A 518 17.88 -15.74 27.76
C SER A 518 17.06 -16.06 29.00
N ALA A 519 17.70 -16.35 30.14
CA ALA A 519 17.02 -16.58 31.41
C ALA A 519 16.35 -15.32 32.01
N ASP A 520 16.67 -14.12 31.49
CA ASP A 520 16.02 -12.87 31.88
C ASP A 520 14.71 -12.61 31.10
N SER A 521 14.23 -13.60 30.34
CA SER A 521 12.97 -13.50 29.60
C SER A 521 11.76 -13.40 30.52
N THR A 522 10.91 -12.38 30.32
CA THR A 522 9.67 -12.23 31.09
C THR A 522 8.48 -12.90 30.38
N SER A 523 7.67 -13.67 31.13
CA SER A 523 6.48 -14.35 30.61
C SER A 523 5.33 -13.41 30.23
N GLU A 524 5.47 -12.12 30.51
CA GLU A 524 4.47 -11.07 30.24
C GLU A 524 4.89 -10.17 29.06
N ASN A 525 5.77 -10.67 28.18
CA ASN A 525 6.12 -9.98 26.94
C ASN A 525 5.07 -10.13 25.82
N TYR A 526 4.10 -11.05 25.91
CA TYR A 526 2.90 -11.13 25.03
C TYR A 526 3.13 -10.99 23.50
N GLY A 527 4.31 -11.36 22.99
CA GLY A 527 4.74 -11.20 21.60
C GLY A 527 5.15 -9.77 21.22
N LEU A 528 5.39 -8.87 22.18
CA LEU A 528 5.82 -7.48 21.99
C LEU A 528 7.20 -7.42 21.32
N LEU A 529 8.15 -8.25 21.74
CA LEU A 529 9.51 -8.25 21.18
C LEU A 529 9.52 -8.97 19.83
N ARG A 530 8.76 -10.07 19.68
CA ARG A 530 8.57 -10.75 18.39
C ARG A 530 8.04 -9.80 17.30
N ARG A 531 7.04 -8.98 17.61
CA ARG A 531 6.49 -7.98 16.67
C ARG A 531 7.42 -6.78 16.49
N LEU A 532 8.07 -6.25 17.54
CA LEU A 532 9.07 -5.18 17.41
C LEU A 532 10.22 -5.59 16.48
N TYR A 533 10.71 -6.82 16.63
CA TYR A 533 11.71 -7.42 15.76
C TYR A 533 11.26 -7.41 14.30
N ALA A 534 10.07 -7.95 14.01
CA ALA A 534 9.53 -8.00 12.65
C ALA A 534 9.24 -6.61 12.07
N LYS A 535 8.84 -5.64 12.90
CA LYS A 535 8.66 -4.24 12.49
C LYS A 535 9.98 -3.60 12.04
N GLN A 536 11.09 -3.87 12.71
CA GLN A 536 12.41 -3.39 12.27
C GLN A 536 12.83 -4.03 10.94
N MET A 537 12.57 -5.33 10.73
CA MET A 537 12.78 -5.98 9.43
C MET A 537 11.95 -5.31 8.33
N LEU A 538 10.65 -5.08 8.60
CA LEU A 538 9.75 -4.41 7.66
C LEU A 538 10.25 -3.00 7.33
N THR A 539 10.73 -2.24 8.31
CA THR A 539 11.19 -0.85 8.12
C THR A 539 12.36 -0.75 7.13
N GLU A 540 13.26 -1.74 7.09
CA GLU A 540 14.30 -1.80 6.05
C GLU A 540 13.77 -2.25 4.68
N LEU A 541 12.79 -3.15 4.66
CA LEU A 541 12.27 -3.76 3.43
C LEU A 541 11.25 -2.87 2.70
N THR A 542 10.37 -2.18 3.42
CA THR A 542 9.33 -1.28 2.89
C THR A 542 9.88 0.00 2.27
N ALA A 543 11.18 0.26 2.40
CA ALA A 543 11.87 1.23 1.56
C ALA A 543 11.83 0.84 0.07
N PHE A 544 11.79 -0.47 -0.25
CA PHE A 544 11.74 -1.02 -1.61
C PHE A 544 10.56 -2.01 -1.74
N PRO A 545 9.30 -1.56 -1.61
CA PRO A 545 8.17 -2.44 -1.35
C PRO A 545 7.96 -3.47 -2.46
N GLU A 546 7.95 -3.07 -3.73
CA GLU A 546 7.76 -3.99 -4.86
C GLU A 546 8.89 -5.02 -4.99
N LYS A 547 10.15 -4.55 -4.95
CA LYS A 547 11.35 -5.40 -5.00
C LYS A 547 11.37 -6.45 -3.88
N ASN A 548 10.82 -6.10 -2.72
CA ASN A 548 10.76 -6.95 -1.54
C ASN A 548 9.38 -7.59 -1.32
N LYS A 549 8.41 -7.45 -2.24
CA LYS A 549 6.99 -7.78 -2.05
C LYS A 549 6.79 -9.15 -1.41
N LYS A 550 7.46 -10.17 -1.95
CA LYS A 550 7.42 -11.53 -1.38
C LYS A 550 7.90 -11.59 0.07
N ARG A 551 9.04 -11.00 0.44
CA ARG A 551 9.56 -11.10 1.82
C ARG A 551 8.74 -10.24 2.80
N ILE A 552 8.18 -9.12 2.35
CA ILE A 552 7.25 -8.30 3.14
C ILE A 552 5.93 -9.06 3.39
N LEU A 553 5.41 -9.74 2.37
CA LEU A 553 4.25 -10.64 2.46
C LEU A 553 4.54 -11.82 3.41
N ASP A 554 5.67 -12.52 3.22
CA ASP A 554 6.11 -13.63 4.08
C ASP A 554 6.20 -13.19 5.54
N ILE A 555 6.84 -12.05 5.84
CA ILE A 555 6.95 -11.49 7.21
C ILE A 555 5.58 -11.07 7.76
N GLY A 556 4.74 -10.44 6.94
CA GLY A 556 3.38 -10.06 7.33
C GLY A 556 2.52 -11.26 7.73
N MET A 557 2.70 -12.42 7.09
CA MET A 557 2.03 -13.67 7.48
C MET A 557 2.73 -14.38 8.67
N GLU A 558 4.06 -14.44 8.71
CA GLU A 558 4.88 -15.10 9.75
C GLU A 558 4.74 -14.44 11.13
N TYR A 559 4.57 -13.12 11.16
CA TYR A 559 4.47 -12.31 12.38
C TYR A 559 3.09 -11.68 12.58
N SER A 560 2.11 -12.01 11.74
CA SER A 560 0.78 -11.40 11.70
C SER A 560 0.84 -9.87 11.77
N ILE A 561 1.34 -9.23 10.72
CA ILE A 561 1.44 -7.76 10.61
C ILE A 561 0.70 -7.28 9.37
N VAL A 562 -0.12 -6.23 9.51
CA VAL A 562 -0.75 -5.54 8.38
C VAL A 562 0.26 -4.57 7.76
N ASN A 563 0.49 -4.70 6.46
CA ASN A 563 1.36 -3.86 5.63
C ASN A 563 0.75 -3.68 4.23
N ASP A 564 1.47 -3.06 3.30
CA ASP A 564 0.98 -2.76 1.95
C ASP A 564 0.46 -3.97 1.17
N PHE A 565 0.95 -5.18 1.47
CA PHE A 565 0.63 -6.43 0.78
C PHE A 565 -0.19 -7.42 1.63
N THR A 566 -0.47 -7.12 2.90
CA THR A 566 -1.28 -7.97 3.79
C THR A 566 -2.54 -7.27 4.28
N SER A 567 -3.50 -8.06 4.74
CA SER A 567 -4.77 -7.59 5.30
C SER A 567 -5.32 -8.62 6.28
N ILE A 568 -6.07 -8.18 7.29
CA ILE A 568 -6.77 -9.08 8.21
C ILE A 568 -8.13 -9.42 7.63
N LEU A 569 -8.41 -10.71 7.52
CA LEU A 569 -9.71 -11.25 7.11
C LEU A 569 -10.34 -12.04 8.26
N VAL A 570 -11.57 -11.70 8.65
CA VAL A 570 -12.37 -12.45 9.61
C VAL A 570 -13.28 -13.41 8.83
N LEU A 571 -13.27 -14.70 9.21
CA LEU A 571 -14.15 -15.74 8.66
C LEU A 571 -14.80 -16.52 9.80
N GLU A 572 -16.08 -16.85 9.61
CA GLU A 572 -16.90 -17.45 10.68
C GLU A 572 -16.75 -18.97 10.75
N THR A 573 -16.78 -19.65 9.60
CA THR A 573 -17.04 -21.10 9.49
C THR A 573 -15.89 -21.92 8.90
N LEU A 574 -15.84 -23.20 9.26
CA LEU A 574 -14.87 -24.16 8.71
C LEU A 574 -14.95 -24.28 7.18
N GLN A 575 -16.17 -24.18 6.63
CA GLN A 575 -16.39 -24.29 5.18
C GLN A 575 -15.74 -23.13 4.42
N GLN A 576 -15.76 -21.91 4.96
CA GLN A 576 -15.10 -20.74 4.34
C GLN A 576 -13.57 -20.89 4.39
N HIS A 577 -13.02 -21.28 5.55
CA HIS A 577 -11.58 -21.55 5.69
C HIS A 577 -11.10 -22.63 4.70
N ILE A 578 -11.89 -23.69 4.49
CA ILE A 578 -11.62 -24.74 3.50
C ILE A 578 -11.75 -24.22 2.06
N GLU A 579 -12.81 -23.49 1.73
CA GLU A 579 -13.08 -23.00 0.37
C GLU A 579 -11.97 -22.07 -0.14
N HIS A 580 -11.52 -21.14 0.70
CA HIS A 580 -10.52 -20.13 0.34
C HIS A 580 -9.08 -20.55 0.70
N ASN A 581 -8.91 -21.73 1.30
CA ASN A 581 -7.64 -22.25 1.83
C ASN A 581 -6.94 -21.18 2.70
N ILE A 582 -7.63 -20.76 3.77
CA ILE A 582 -7.15 -19.79 4.77
C ILE A 582 -7.19 -20.52 6.11
N CYS A 583 -6.04 -20.62 6.79
CA CYS A 583 -5.98 -21.28 8.10
C CYS A 583 -6.74 -20.46 9.15
N PRO A 584 -7.58 -21.04 10.03
CA PRO A 584 -8.14 -20.34 11.18
C PRO A 584 -7.05 -19.83 12.13
N HIS A 585 -7.32 -18.74 12.85
CA HIS A 585 -6.43 -18.31 13.94
C HIS A 585 -6.42 -19.34 15.08
N SER A 586 -5.26 -19.54 15.71
CA SER A 586 -5.03 -20.59 16.71
C SER A 586 -5.85 -20.45 17.99
N SER A 587 -6.33 -19.23 18.31
CA SER A 587 -7.26 -18.98 19.42
C SER A 587 -8.60 -19.72 19.26
N ARG A 588 -9.05 -19.95 18.02
CA ARG A 588 -10.25 -20.75 17.72
C ARG A 588 -9.90 -22.24 17.68
N THR A 589 -9.36 -22.76 18.78
CA THR A 589 -8.73 -24.08 18.92
C THR A 589 -9.51 -25.24 18.29
N THR A 590 -10.85 -25.26 18.41
CA THR A 590 -11.70 -26.28 17.78
C THR A 590 -11.65 -26.19 16.26
N LEU A 591 -11.98 -25.02 15.71
CA LEU A 591 -12.00 -24.71 14.29
C LEU A 591 -10.62 -24.91 13.63
N TYR A 592 -9.55 -24.46 14.30
CA TYR A 592 -8.17 -24.69 13.89
C TYR A 592 -7.84 -26.19 13.80
N ASN A 593 -8.14 -26.96 14.86
CA ASN A 593 -7.87 -28.39 14.87
C ASN A 593 -8.67 -29.15 13.79
N ASP A 594 -9.91 -28.76 13.51
CA ASP A 594 -10.72 -29.41 12.48
C ASP A 594 -10.26 -29.05 11.05
N TYR A 595 -9.82 -27.81 10.82
CA TYR A 595 -9.13 -27.42 9.58
C TYR A 595 -7.82 -28.19 9.40
N MET A 596 -7.01 -28.35 10.45
CA MET A 596 -5.76 -29.10 10.39
C MET A 596 -5.98 -30.60 10.14
N LYS A 597 -7.02 -31.22 10.72
CA LYS A 597 -7.45 -32.59 10.37
C LYS A 597 -7.84 -32.69 8.89
N TYR A 598 -8.61 -31.73 8.37
CA TYR A 598 -8.99 -31.70 6.96
C TYR A 598 -7.78 -31.62 6.04
N GLN A 599 -6.82 -30.72 6.32
CA GLN A 599 -5.59 -30.61 5.52
C GLN A 599 -4.71 -31.87 5.63
N GLN A 600 -4.62 -32.50 6.80
CA GLN A 600 -3.92 -33.79 6.96
C GLN A 600 -4.56 -34.89 6.10
N ASN A 601 -5.89 -35.04 6.14
CA ASN A 601 -6.62 -36.02 5.33
C ASN A 601 -6.46 -35.75 3.83
N LYS A 602 -6.59 -34.48 3.39
CA LYS A 602 -6.36 -34.05 2.01
C LYS A 602 -4.95 -34.40 1.53
N ASN A 603 -3.92 -34.10 2.34
CA ASN A 603 -2.52 -34.40 2.00
C ASN A 603 -2.25 -35.92 1.93
N GLN A 604 -2.89 -36.73 2.78
CA GLN A 604 -2.83 -38.20 2.69
C GLN A 604 -3.52 -38.73 1.42
N GLU A 605 -4.68 -38.17 1.07
CA GLU A 605 -5.37 -38.49 -0.19
C GLU A 605 -4.54 -38.08 -1.42
N GLU A 606 -3.95 -36.89 -1.45
CA GLU A 606 -3.12 -36.41 -2.57
C GLU A 606 -1.81 -37.21 -2.69
N SER A 607 -1.19 -37.58 -1.56
CA SER A 607 -0.02 -38.47 -1.52
C SER A 607 -0.35 -39.86 -2.06
N THR A 608 -1.43 -40.51 -1.59
CA THR A 608 -1.84 -41.85 -2.07
C THR A 608 -2.27 -41.84 -3.55
N LYS A 609 -3.01 -40.81 -4.00
CA LYS A 609 -3.32 -40.60 -5.43
C LYS A 609 -2.06 -40.42 -6.26
N SER A 610 -1.08 -39.67 -5.77
CA SER A 610 0.21 -39.44 -6.45
C SER A 610 1.07 -40.70 -6.52
N GLN A 611 1.11 -41.48 -5.44
CA GLN A 611 1.81 -42.77 -5.39
C GLN A 611 1.17 -43.78 -6.34
N ALA A 612 -0.17 -43.88 -6.36
CA ALA A 612 -0.89 -44.72 -7.31
C ALA A 612 -0.64 -44.31 -8.77
N LYS A 613 -0.65 -43.01 -9.08
CA LYS A 613 -0.31 -42.45 -10.39
C LYS A 613 1.13 -42.79 -10.78
N MET A 614 2.09 -42.65 -9.86
CA MET A 614 3.50 -43.02 -10.07
C MET A 614 3.65 -44.52 -10.35
N THR A 615 3.00 -45.39 -9.57
CA THR A 615 3.00 -46.85 -9.78
C THR A 615 2.40 -47.23 -11.14
N ALA A 616 1.31 -46.58 -11.56
CA ALA A 616 0.73 -46.79 -12.89
C ALA A 616 1.68 -46.38 -14.02
N VAL A 617 2.32 -45.21 -13.91
CA VAL A 617 3.31 -44.72 -14.89
C VAL A 617 4.53 -45.64 -14.96
N LEU A 618 5.07 -46.07 -13.81
CA LEU A 618 6.19 -47.01 -13.75
C LEU A 618 5.86 -48.36 -14.38
N ASN A 619 4.63 -48.86 -14.20
CA ASN A 619 4.19 -50.11 -14.82
C ASN A 619 4.01 -49.95 -16.34
N LEU A 620 3.41 -48.85 -16.82
CA LEU A 620 3.35 -48.53 -18.25
C LEU A 620 4.75 -48.40 -18.88
N TRP A 621 5.69 -47.78 -18.17
CA TRP A 621 7.09 -47.67 -18.61
C TRP A 621 7.77 -49.04 -18.69
N ARG A 622 7.61 -49.89 -17.67
CA ARG A 622 8.09 -51.29 -17.69
C ARG A 622 7.48 -52.10 -18.83
N THR A 623 6.19 -51.92 -19.14
CA THR A 623 5.54 -52.54 -20.32
C THR A 623 6.15 -52.03 -21.63
N ARG A 624 6.54 -50.75 -21.70
CA ARG A 624 7.21 -50.17 -22.87
C ARG A 624 8.65 -50.68 -23.04
N CYS A 625 9.43 -50.77 -21.97
CA CYS A 625 10.77 -51.39 -21.99
C CYS A 625 10.68 -52.86 -22.41
N THR A 626 9.87 -53.68 -21.74
CA THR A 626 9.67 -55.10 -22.09
C THR A 626 8.99 -55.36 -23.44
N TRP A 627 8.46 -54.32 -24.10
CA TRP A 627 8.08 -54.36 -25.52
C TRP A 627 9.27 -54.08 -26.44
N TYR A 628 10.16 -53.16 -26.06
CA TYR A 628 11.36 -52.78 -26.79
C TYR A 628 12.47 -53.85 -26.71
N ASP A 629 12.63 -54.47 -25.53
CA ASP A 629 13.63 -55.50 -25.23
C ASP A 629 13.26 -56.87 -25.83
N LYS A 630 12.07 -57.02 -26.41
CA LYS A 630 11.65 -58.24 -27.11
C LYS A 630 12.38 -58.37 -28.44
N THR A 631 13.33 -59.30 -28.48
CA THR A 631 13.96 -59.77 -29.72
C THR A 631 12.91 -60.36 -30.67
N ILE A 632 12.47 -59.55 -31.64
CA ILE A 632 11.46 -59.93 -32.63
C ILE A 632 12.01 -61.08 -33.49
N THR A 633 11.47 -62.28 -33.34
CA THR A 633 11.90 -63.43 -34.14
C THR A 633 11.32 -63.34 -35.56
N ASP A 634 11.91 -64.05 -36.53
CA ASP A 634 11.35 -64.08 -37.88
C ASP A 634 9.99 -64.80 -37.96
N LYS A 635 9.63 -65.61 -36.95
CA LYS A 635 8.26 -66.10 -36.74
C LYS A 635 7.29 -64.97 -36.39
N ASP A 636 7.71 -64.01 -35.57
CA ASP A 636 6.89 -62.84 -35.22
C ASP A 636 6.76 -61.89 -36.41
N ARG A 637 7.85 -61.65 -37.17
CA ARG A 637 7.81 -60.87 -38.41
C ARG A 637 6.85 -61.48 -39.45
N SER A 638 6.96 -62.79 -39.71
CA SER A 638 6.10 -63.47 -40.69
C SER A 638 4.63 -63.56 -40.24
N ASN A 639 4.36 -63.70 -38.93
CA ASN A 639 3.00 -63.60 -38.40
C ASN A 639 2.43 -62.17 -38.47
N ALA A 640 3.24 -61.14 -38.25
CA ALA A 640 2.82 -59.74 -38.41
C ALA A 640 2.45 -59.43 -39.87
N PHE A 641 3.25 -59.90 -40.84
CA PHE A 641 2.91 -59.79 -42.26
C PHE A 641 1.60 -60.52 -42.61
N LYS A 642 1.39 -61.75 -42.11
CA LYS A 642 0.13 -62.50 -42.32
C LYS A 642 -1.10 -61.82 -41.70
N LYS A 643 -0.95 -61.10 -40.58
CA LYS A 643 -2.03 -60.28 -40.01
C LYS A 643 -2.34 -59.05 -40.86
N LYS A 644 -1.31 -58.39 -41.41
CA LYS A 644 -1.47 -57.21 -42.28
C LYS A 644 -2.21 -57.52 -43.60
N THR A 645 -2.29 -58.79 -44.00
CA THR A 645 -3.09 -59.27 -45.14
C THR A 645 -4.51 -59.73 -44.79
N SER A 646 -4.91 -59.79 -43.51
CA SER A 646 -6.24 -60.29 -43.09
C SER A 646 -7.08 -59.32 -42.25
N SER A 647 -6.54 -58.16 -41.84
CA SER A 647 -7.30 -57.10 -41.15
C SER A 647 -7.41 -55.79 -41.95
N ARG A 648 -7.62 -55.88 -43.27
CA ARG A 648 -8.17 -54.76 -44.07
C ARG A 648 -9.69 -54.70 -43.88
N HIS A 649 -10.12 -54.39 -42.66
CA HIS A 649 -11.38 -53.72 -42.27
C HIS A 649 -11.51 -53.71 -40.73
N ASP A 650 -12.14 -52.66 -40.21
CA ASP A 650 -12.73 -52.53 -38.88
C ASP A 650 -11.89 -52.94 -37.64
N THR A 651 -11.03 -52.04 -37.13
CA THR A 651 -10.71 -52.07 -35.68
C THR A 651 -10.23 -50.76 -35.02
N GLU A 652 -9.63 -49.81 -35.74
CA GLU A 652 -8.90 -48.69 -35.10
C GLU A 652 -9.78 -47.65 -34.37
N GLU A 653 -11.02 -47.38 -34.80
CA GLU A 653 -11.94 -46.50 -34.04
C GLU A 653 -12.38 -47.09 -32.68
N ARG A 654 -12.43 -48.43 -32.55
CA ARG A 654 -12.99 -49.10 -31.37
C ARG A 654 -12.04 -49.15 -30.17
N SER A 655 -10.72 -49.04 -30.39
CA SER A 655 -9.74 -48.95 -29.31
C SER A 655 -9.72 -47.56 -28.67
N ILE A 656 -9.67 -46.50 -29.49
CA ILE A 656 -9.60 -45.11 -29.04
C ILE A 656 -10.86 -44.72 -28.24
N ARG A 657 -12.07 -45.07 -28.72
CA ARG A 657 -13.31 -44.83 -27.96
C ARG A 657 -13.31 -45.51 -26.58
N ARG A 658 -12.76 -46.73 -26.45
CA ARG A 658 -12.69 -47.44 -25.17
C ARG A 658 -11.71 -46.78 -24.20
N GLN A 659 -10.59 -46.24 -24.68
CA GLN A 659 -9.66 -45.50 -23.81
C GLN A 659 -10.25 -44.14 -23.37
N MET A 660 -10.95 -43.42 -24.25
CA MET A 660 -11.65 -42.18 -23.85
C MET A 660 -12.80 -42.42 -22.86
N GLN A 661 -13.60 -43.48 -23.04
CA GLN A 661 -14.65 -43.85 -22.08
C GLN A 661 -14.12 -44.33 -20.71
N ALA A 662 -12.90 -44.86 -20.65
CA ALA A 662 -12.24 -45.15 -19.37
C ALA A 662 -11.95 -43.86 -18.58
N TYR A 663 -11.40 -42.83 -19.24
CA TYR A 663 -11.10 -41.55 -18.60
C TYR A 663 -12.35 -40.76 -18.17
N SER A 664 -13.45 -40.80 -18.94
CA SER A 664 -14.70 -40.13 -18.55
C SER A 664 -15.34 -40.74 -17.30
N ASN A 665 -15.19 -42.05 -17.10
CA ASN A 665 -15.83 -42.76 -15.98
C ASN A 665 -15.05 -42.66 -14.67
N SER A 666 -13.73 -42.45 -14.71
CA SER A 666 -12.93 -42.15 -13.51
C SER A 666 -13.26 -40.79 -12.86
N ALA A 667 -13.93 -39.88 -13.57
CA ALA A 667 -14.35 -38.57 -13.05
C ALA A 667 -15.74 -38.56 -12.39
N ARG A 668 -16.46 -39.69 -12.34
CA ARG A 668 -17.80 -39.80 -11.73
C ARG A 668 -17.94 -41.03 -10.83
N ARG A 669 -17.24 -41.04 -9.69
CA ARG A 669 -17.55 -41.94 -8.56
C ARG A 669 -17.08 -41.34 -7.23
N SER A 670 -18.05 -40.93 -6.41
CA SER A 670 -17.90 -40.62 -4.99
C SER A 670 -19.01 -41.34 -4.20
N ILE A 671 -18.78 -41.55 -2.90
CA ILE A 671 -19.71 -42.11 -1.90
C ILE A 671 -20.14 -43.59 -2.12
N PRO A 672 -19.58 -44.52 -1.33
CA PRO A 672 -20.27 -45.71 -0.86
C PRO A 672 -20.90 -45.46 0.52
N TYR A 673 -22.18 -45.82 0.69
CA TYR A 673 -22.86 -45.82 1.99
C TYR A 673 -22.92 -47.28 2.48
N GLU A 674 -22.17 -47.66 3.53
CA GLU A 674 -22.25 -49.01 4.10
C GLU A 674 -23.20 -49.09 5.30
N THR A 675 -24.42 -49.53 5.06
CA THR A 675 -25.26 -50.12 6.11
C THR A 675 -24.79 -51.53 6.43
N ARG A 676 -24.28 -51.79 7.63
CA ARG A 676 -24.09 -53.15 8.16
C ARG A 676 -25.05 -53.40 9.32
N ARG A 677 -26.00 -54.33 9.13
CA ARG A 677 -26.83 -54.87 10.22
C ARG A 677 -26.03 -55.91 11.00
N HIS A 678 -26.06 -55.81 12.32
CA HIS A 678 -26.10 -56.98 13.21
C HIS A 678 -27.29 -56.78 14.17
N ALA A 679 -27.83 -57.87 14.70
CA ALA A 679 -29.08 -57.88 15.45
C ALA A 679 -28.84 -58.32 16.90
N MET A 680 -29.63 -57.72 17.80
CA MET A 680 -30.04 -58.29 19.09
C MET A 680 -31.32 -57.57 19.53
N ASP A 681 -32.17 -58.26 20.29
CA ASP A 681 -33.35 -57.70 20.98
C ASP A 681 -32.89 -56.64 22.04
N ASP A 682 -33.70 -55.69 22.53
CA ASP A 682 -35.02 -55.90 23.14
C ASP A 682 -35.98 -54.68 23.09
N SER A 683 -37.26 -55.01 22.92
CA SER A 683 -38.52 -54.42 23.45
C SER A 683 -38.73 -52.91 23.82
N ILE A 684 -39.91 -52.41 23.38
CA ILE A 684 -40.89 -51.49 24.04
C ILE A 684 -40.95 -49.98 23.70
N GLU A 685 -42.16 -49.57 23.24
CA GLU A 685 -42.88 -48.25 23.18
C GLU A 685 -42.16 -47.00 22.62
N ASP A 686 -42.62 -46.33 21.54
CA ASP A 686 -43.82 -45.46 21.33
C ASP A 686 -43.84 -44.19 22.23
N GLU A 687 -44.24 -42.99 21.77
CA GLU A 687 -45.03 -42.57 20.59
C GLU A 687 -44.23 -41.60 19.65
N SER A 688 -44.38 -41.61 18.32
CA SER A 688 -45.32 -40.79 17.50
C SER A 688 -45.23 -39.27 17.77
N LEU A 689 -45.05 -38.33 16.83
CA LEU A 689 -45.09 -38.24 15.34
C LEU A 689 -44.01 -37.19 14.85
N GLU A 690 -43.75 -36.76 13.60
CA GLU A 690 -44.16 -36.99 12.18
C GLU A 690 -43.04 -36.39 11.24
N HIS A 691 -43.03 -36.24 9.90
CA HIS A 691 -43.91 -36.47 8.72
C HIS A 691 -43.04 -36.69 7.44
N MET A 692 -43.70 -36.97 6.30
CA MET A 692 -43.31 -36.90 4.86
C MET A 692 -41.84 -36.76 4.37
N SER A 693 -41.53 -37.57 3.35
CA SER A 693 -40.37 -37.44 2.46
C SER A 693 -40.77 -37.52 0.99
N PHE A 694 -39.98 -36.92 0.07
CA PHE A 694 -40.09 -37.19 -1.38
C PHE A 694 -38.70 -37.26 -2.04
N ARG A 695 -38.58 -38.05 -3.11
CA ARG A 695 -37.31 -38.35 -3.79
C ARG A 695 -37.36 -38.01 -5.28
N TYR A 696 -36.33 -37.32 -5.77
CA TYR A 696 -35.81 -37.44 -7.14
C TYR A 696 -34.27 -37.54 -7.02
N SER A 697 -33.54 -38.48 -7.62
CA SER A 697 -33.66 -39.16 -8.92
C SER A 697 -33.33 -38.25 -10.10
N LEU A 698 -32.03 -38.14 -10.42
CA LEU A 698 -31.52 -37.42 -11.58
C LEU A 698 -30.72 -38.36 -12.49
N ALA A 699 -31.36 -38.93 -13.50
CA ALA A 699 -30.71 -39.71 -14.55
C ALA A 699 -30.30 -38.79 -15.71
N SER A 700 -29.02 -38.82 -16.11
CA SER A 700 -28.54 -38.07 -17.27
C SER A 700 -28.17 -39.04 -18.41
N SER A 701 -28.90 -38.95 -19.52
CA SER A 701 -28.65 -39.72 -20.75
C SER A 701 -29.10 -38.92 -21.97
N VAL A 702 -28.16 -38.57 -22.85
CA VAL A 702 -28.43 -38.12 -24.21
C VAL A 702 -27.47 -38.85 -25.14
N GLU A 703 -27.99 -39.62 -26.08
CA GLU A 703 -27.23 -40.03 -27.26
C GLU A 703 -28.07 -39.87 -28.53
N ARG A 704 -27.38 -39.74 -29.66
CA ARG A 704 -27.90 -39.10 -30.89
C ARG A 704 -28.64 -40.07 -31.80
N ARG A 705 -29.65 -39.57 -32.53
CA ARG A 705 -29.81 -39.91 -33.95
C ARG A 705 -30.39 -38.75 -34.78
N LEU A 706 -30.45 -38.96 -36.09
CA LEU A 706 -30.49 -37.96 -37.16
C LEU A 706 -31.91 -37.73 -37.73
N GLU A 707 -32.00 -36.72 -38.60
CA GLU A 707 -33.01 -36.54 -39.67
C GLU A 707 -34.48 -36.35 -39.27
N SER A 708 -35.00 -35.12 -39.41
CA SER A 708 -35.62 -34.65 -40.67
C SER A 708 -36.60 -33.45 -40.53
N ARG A 709 -36.45 -32.47 -41.44
CA ARG A 709 -37.44 -31.54 -42.05
C ARG A 709 -38.56 -30.82 -41.25
N SER A 710 -38.87 -29.62 -41.76
CA SER A 710 -39.98 -28.70 -41.45
C SER A 710 -39.90 -27.95 -40.10
N ALA A 711 -40.08 -26.64 -39.93
CA ALA A 711 -40.61 -25.49 -40.72
C ALA A 711 -42.02 -24.97 -40.32
N ARG A 712 -42.05 -24.10 -39.29
CA ARG A 712 -42.92 -22.92 -39.05
C ARG A 712 -42.41 -22.24 -37.77
N SER A 713 -42.24 -20.93 -37.61
CA SER A 713 -42.92 -19.71 -38.12
C SER A 713 -44.21 -19.34 -37.37
N ARG A 714 -44.05 -18.35 -36.47
CA ARG A 714 -44.96 -17.34 -35.88
C ARG A 714 -44.23 -16.80 -34.63
N ASN A 715 -43.65 -15.60 -34.62
CA ASN A 715 -44.21 -14.23 -34.73
C ASN A 715 -45.08 -13.82 -33.55
N TYR A 716 -44.60 -12.79 -32.85
CA TYR A 716 -45.30 -11.63 -32.29
C TYR A 716 -46.83 -11.59 -32.35
N GLU A 717 -47.41 -11.18 -31.23
CA GLU A 717 -48.42 -10.11 -31.20
C GLU A 717 -47.93 -9.01 -30.24
N GLU A 718 -48.08 -7.76 -30.66
CA GLU A 718 -47.87 -6.56 -29.83
C GLU A 718 -49.22 -6.10 -29.25
N MET A 719 -49.21 -5.36 -28.15
CA MET A 719 -50.32 -4.45 -27.84
C MET A 719 -49.78 -3.22 -27.10
N SER A 720 -50.27 -2.05 -27.50
CA SER A 720 -49.76 -0.71 -27.13
C SER A 720 -50.83 0.13 -26.42
N LEU A 721 -50.58 1.44 -26.31
CA LEU A 721 -51.43 2.52 -25.77
C LEU A 721 -51.42 2.68 -24.24
N ASP A 722 -51.31 3.87 -23.64
CA ASP A 722 -50.84 5.19 -24.12
C ASP A 722 -50.34 6.06 -22.92
N ASP A 723 -49.25 6.80 -23.15
CA ASP A 723 -48.68 8.09 -22.65
C ASP A 723 -49.05 8.86 -21.33
N GLU A 724 -48.13 9.81 -21.01
CA GLU A 724 -48.15 10.95 -20.04
C GLU A 724 -47.98 10.62 -18.52
N ASP A 725 -47.00 11.12 -17.73
CA ASP A 725 -46.08 12.28 -17.82
C ASP A 725 -44.99 12.32 -16.68
N MET A 726 -43.97 13.18 -16.82
CA MET A 726 -43.02 13.73 -15.80
C MET A 726 -41.97 12.88 -15.04
N ASN A 727 -40.92 12.50 -15.76
CA ASN A 727 -39.47 12.68 -15.46
C ASN A 727 -38.94 13.00 -14.03
N GLU A 728 -38.09 12.10 -13.52
CA GLU A 728 -36.80 12.44 -12.87
C GLU A 728 -35.75 11.44 -13.40
N HIS A 729 -34.57 11.88 -13.86
CA HIS A 729 -33.66 11.04 -14.69
C HIS A 729 -32.37 10.60 -13.98
N ASN A 730 -32.08 9.30 -14.06
CA ASN A 730 -30.89 8.66 -13.48
C ASN A 730 -29.61 8.91 -14.30
N PHE A 731 -28.46 8.85 -13.62
CA PHE A 731 -27.14 8.73 -14.23
C PHE A 731 -26.89 7.26 -14.63
N ASP A 732 -27.07 6.91 -15.91
CA ASP A 732 -26.79 5.55 -16.41
C ASP A 732 -26.38 5.52 -17.92
N GLU A 733 -25.45 6.39 -18.34
CA GLU A 733 -24.80 6.26 -19.68
C GLU A 733 -23.27 6.50 -19.66
N TYR A 734 -22.52 5.57 -19.07
CA TYR A 734 -21.06 5.45 -19.25
C TYR A 734 -20.65 4.05 -19.76
N SER A 735 -21.06 3.73 -20.99
CA SER A 735 -20.60 2.52 -21.72
C SER A 735 -20.62 2.67 -23.25
N ARG A 736 -20.28 3.86 -23.75
CA ARG A 736 -20.13 4.14 -25.21
C ARG A 736 -18.90 5.00 -25.55
N VAL A 737 -17.72 4.51 -25.21
CA VAL A 737 -16.50 4.91 -25.93
C VAL A 737 -16.26 3.90 -27.05
N SER A 738 -16.27 4.37 -28.30
CA SER A 738 -16.27 3.51 -29.50
C SER A 738 -14.93 2.83 -29.74
N GLN A 739 -14.91 1.50 -29.87
CA GLN A 739 -13.75 0.74 -30.33
C GLN A 739 -13.48 0.98 -31.83
N SER A 740 -12.70 2.03 -32.15
CA SER A 740 -12.25 2.35 -33.51
C SER A 740 -11.14 1.40 -34.01
N ARG A 741 -11.46 0.11 -34.17
CA ARG A 741 -10.59 -0.84 -34.88
C ARG A 741 -10.48 -0.46 -36.36
N SER A 742 -9.32 0.07 -36.77
CA SER A 742 -8.88 0.06 -38.18
C SER A 742 -7.40 0.43 -38.32
N TYR A 743 -6.51 -0.58 -38.30
CA TYR A 743 -5.31 -0.63 -39.16
C TYR A 743 -4.81 -2.07 -39.27
N ASN A 744 -3.95 -2.34 -40.26
CA ASN A 744 -3.23 -3.61 -40.51
C ASN A 744 -4.09 -4.85 -40.86
N GLN A 745 -4.54 -4.92 -42.12
CA GLN A 745 -4.61 -6.20 -42.83
C GLN A 745 -4.21 -6.05 -44.30
N VAL A 746 -2.91 -6.19 -44.59
CA VAL A 746 -2.32 -6.23 -45.95
C VAL A 746 -1.20 -7.27 -45.94
N GLN A 747 -1.03 -8.04 -47.04
CA GLN A 747 -0.16 -9.22 -47.19
C GLN A 747 -0.59 -10.39 -46.27
N HIS A 748 -1.28 -11.44 -46.74
CA HIS A 748 -0.83 -12.31 -47.82
C HIS A 748 -2.00 -13.08 -48.47
N TYR A 749 -2.14 -12.96 -49.80
CA TYR A 749 -2.34 -14.11 -50.71
C TYR A 749 -1.95 -13.66 -52.13
N ARG A 750 -1.42 -14.58 -52.94
CA ARG A 750 -0.98 -14.32 -54.33
C ARG A 750 -1.34 -15.56 -55.16
N ASN A 751 -1.65 -15.32 -56.44
CA ASN A 751 -2.32 -16.25 -57.37
C ASN A 751 -3.84 -16.31 -57.08
N ASP A 752 -4.74 -16.41 -58.07
CA ASP A 752 -4.56 -16.82 -59.47
C ASP A 752 -5.23 -15.94 -60.55
N MET A 753 -4.69 -16.09 -61.78
CA MET A 753 -5.28 -15.96 -63.13
C MET A 753 -6.34 -14.91 -63.53
N SER A 754 -5.88 -13.98 -64.40
CA SER A 754 -6.41 -13.63 -65.75
C SER A 754 -7.83 -13.07 -66.00
N THR A 755 -7.86 -11.90 -66.70
CA THR A 755 -8.77 -11.48 -67.80
C THR A 755 -10.30 -11.61 -67.60
N THR A 756 -11.11 -10.55 -67.70
CA THR A 756 -11.28 -9.64 -68.86
C THR A 756 -11.75 -8.23 -68.47
N SER A 757 -12.14 -7.39 -69.44
CA SER A 757 -12.67 -6.04 -69.24
C SER A 757 -14.15 -6.03 -68.81
N ASP A 758 -14.58 -4.98 -68.10
CA ASP A 758 -15.33 -3.89 -68.74
C ASP A 758 -15.48 -2.65 -67.85
N ARG A 759 -15.82 -1.52 -68.47
CA ARG A 759 -16.18 -0.27 -67.80
C ARG A 759 -17.69 -0.22 -67.60
N ASN A 760 -18.15 0.24 -66.43
CA ASN A 760 -19.13 1.34 -66.34
C ASN A 760 -19.32 1.86 -64.91
N ASN A 761 -19.88 3.06 -64.80
CA ASN A 761 -20.00 3.79 -63.53
C ASN A 761 -21.16 3.30 -62.66
N THR A 762 -20.89 3.10 -61.37
CA THR A 762 -21.82 3.44 -60.27
C THR A 762 -21.04 4.13 -59.17
N THR A 763 -21.41 5.36 -58.82
CA THR A 763 -20.73 6.15 -57.78
C THR A 763 -21.07 5.65 -56.38
N THR A 764 -20.14 4.94 -55.73
CA THR A 764 -20.22 4.65 -54.30
C THR A 764 -19.79 5.87 -53.50
N SER A 765 -20.72 6.51 -52.79
CA SER A 765 -20.40 7.56 -51.82
C SER A 765 -19.65 6.95 -50.63
N THR A 766 -18.35 7.18 -50.55
CA THR A 766 -17.54 6.78 -49.39
C THR A 766 -17.86 7.69 -48.21
N HIS A 767 -18.86 7.29 -47.41
CA HIS A 767 -19.25 7.97 -46.18
C HIS A 767 -18.16 7.80 -45.10
N THR A 768 -17.12 8.63 -45.16
CA THR A 768 -16.12 8.74 -44.10
C THR A 768 -16.76 9.39 -42.87
N ILE A 769 -16.98 8.62 -41.81
CA ILE A 769 -17.38 9.14 -40.51
C ILE A 769 -16.18 9.90 -39.93
N THR A 770 -16.19 11.23 -40.05
CA THR A 770 -15.28 12.10 -39.33
C THR A 770 -15.70 12.14 -37.87
N LEU A 771 -15.00 11.39 -37.02
CA LEU A 771 -15.10 11.55 -35.57
C LEU A 771 -14.73 13.01 -35.22
N GLN A 772 -15.68 13.74 -34.65
CA GLN A 772 -15.38 15.03 -34.04
C GLN A 772 -14.74 14.78 -32.67
N ASN A 773 -13.71 15.56 -32.33
CA ASN A 773 -13.15 15.53 -30.98
C ASN A 773 -14.24 15.96 -29.98
N TRP A 774 -14.26 15.30 -28.82
CA TRP A 774 -15.10 15.69 -27.69
C TRP A 774 -14.85 17.15 -27.32
N ASP A 775 -15.89 17.98 -27.33
CA ASP A 775 -15.82 19.36 -26.88
C ASP A 775 -16.81 19.64 -25.73
N PRO A 776 -16.34 19.69 -24.48
CA PRO A 776 -17.18 19.93 -23.31
C PRO A 776 -17.72 21.37 -23.30
N LYS A 777 -19.04 21.49 -23.14
CA LYS A 777 -19.77 22.76 -22.99
C LYS A 777 -19.96 23.10 -21.51
N THR A 778 -18.85 23.12 -20.76
CA THR A 778 -18.85 23.41 -19.32
C THR A 778 -18.48 24.87 -19.05
N PRO A 779 -19.01 25.51 -17.98
CA PRO A 779 -18.77 26.94 -17.71
C PRO A 779 -17.29 27.32 -17.53
N TYR A 780 -16.45 26.39 -17.04
CA TYR A 780 -15.02 26.61 -16.90
C TYR A 780 -14.29 26.54 -18.26
N MET A 781 -14.75 25.70 -19.20
CA MET A 781 -14.16 25.61 -20.54
C MET A 781 -14.50 26.82 -21.40
N GLU A 782 -15.69 27.42 -21.25
CA GLU A 782 -16.03 28.68 -21.94
C GLU A 782 -15.08 29.82 -21.51
N LYS A 783 -14.82 29.95 -20.20
CA LYS A 783 -13.84 30.90 -19.67
C LYS A 783 -12.43 30.65 -20.23
N ILE A 784 -11.96 29.40 -20.21
CA ILE A 784 -10.62 29.05 -20.71
C ILE A 784 -10.49 29.29 -22.23
N LYS A 785 -11.51 28.93 -23.02
CA LYS A 785 -11.56 29.19 -24.47
C LYS A 785 -11.59 30.68 -24.81
N SER A 786 -12.09 31.54 -23.91
CA SER A 786 -12.10 33.00 -24.07
C SER A 786 -10.74 33.69 -23.81
N SER A 787 -9.73 32.95 -23.34
CA SER A 787 -8.41 33.49 -22.99
C SER A 787 -7.60 33.95 -24.22
N SER A 788 -6.76 34.98 -24.04
CA SER A 788 -5.99 35.58 -25.13
C SER A 788 -4.61 34.95 -25.34
N ASN A 789 -4.11 34.19 -24.37
CA ASN A 789 -2.81 33.51 -24.40
C ASN A 789 -2.74 32.37 -23.35
N LEU A 790 -1.77 31.46 -23.52
CA LEU A 790 -1.56 30.28 -22.67
C LEU A 790 -1.42 30.60 -21.17
N GLN A 791 -0.81 31.73 -20.81
CA GLN A 791 -0.62 32.10 -19.40
C GLN A 791 -1.95 32.60 -18.79
N THR A 792 -2.76 33.35 -19.54
CA THR A 792 -4.13 33.68 -19.11
C THR A 792 -5.02 32.43 -19.03
N ALA A 793 -4.90 31.47 -19.95
CA ALA A 793 -5.62 30.19 -19.89
C ALA A 793 -5.29 29.42 -18.59
N TYR A 794 -4.00 29.34 -18.24
CA TYR A 794 -3.53 28.63 -17.06
C TYR A 794 -3.95 29.32 -15.75
N GLN A 795 -3.96 30.65 -15.71
CA GLN A 795 -4.47 31.39 -14.55
C GLN A 795 -5.99 31.23 -14.38
N ILE A 796 -6.77 31.17 -15.46
CA ILE A 796 -8.21 30.84 -15.39
C ILE A 796 -8.38 29.40 -14.87
N TYR A 797 -7.61 28.43 -15.36
CA TYR A 797 -7.60 27.06 -14.84
C TYR A 797 -7.36 27.01 -13.32
N LEU A 798 -6.31 27.69 -12.81
CA LEU A 798 -5.99 27.69 -11.38
C LEU A 798 -7.11 28.29 -10.51
N ASN A 799 -7.85 29.28 -11.03
CA ASN A 799 -9.00 29.86 -10.35
C ASN A 799 -10.21 28.89 -10.35
N GLU A 800 -10.60 28.35 -11.51
CA GLU A 800 -11.73 27.40 -11.60
C GLU A 800 -11.46 26.10 -10.83
N ARG A 801 -10.19 25.68 -10.70
CA ARG A 801 -9.78 24.50 -9.94
C ARG A 801 -10.24 24.54 -8.47
N GLN A 802 -10.45 25.72 -7.89
CA GLN A 802 -11.00 25.85 -6.54
C GLN A 802 -12.42 25.27 -6.40
N SER A 803 -13.21 25.27 -7.49
CA SER A 803 -14.58 24.72 -7.52
C SER A 803 -14.65 23.29 -8.05
N TYR A 804 -13.67 22.84 -8.83
CA TYR A 804 -13.72 21.56 -9.56
C TYR A 804 -12.58 20.57 -9.21
N SER A 805 -11.77 20.86 -8.19
CA SER A 805 -10.59 20.06 -7.79
C SER A 805 -10.83 18.57 -7.56
N LYS A 806 -12.05 18.16 -7.18
CA LYS A 806 -12.43 16.76 -6.96
C LYS A 806 -12.96 16.05 -8.22
N SER A 807 -12.93 16.67 -9.40
CA SER A 807 -13.45 16.09 -10.65
C SER A 807 -12.31 15.71 -11.59
N PRO A 808 -12.02 14.41 -11.83
CA PRO A 808 -11.04 13.99 -12.82
C PRO A 808 -11.32 14.55 -14.22
N SER A 809 -12.61 14.62 -14.62
CA SER A 809 -13.04 15.13 -15.92
C SER A 809 -12.60 16.58 -16.17
N PHE A 810 -12.62 17.44 -15.15
CA PHE A 810 -12.15 18.83 -15.25
C PHE A 810 -10.66 18.90 -15.67
N TYR A 811 -9.81 18.02 -15.14
CA TYR A 811 -8.41 17.94 -15.53
C TYR A 811 -8.22 17.34 -16.93
N PHE A 812 -8.98 16.31 -17.30
CA PHE A 812 -8.94 15.74 -18.66
C PHE A 812 -9.39 16.74 -19.73
N ASP A 813 -10.49 17.45 -19.51
CA ASP A 813 -11.04 18.44 -20.44
C ASP A 813 -10.06 19.61 -20.66
N ILE A 814 -9.47 20.13 -19.58
CA ILE A 814 -8.52 21.25 -19.65
C ILE A 814 -7.17 20.81 -20.21
N ALA A 815 -6.64 19.64 -19.83
CA ALA A 815 -5.44 19.08 -20.44
C ALA A 815 -5.63 18.90 -21.96
N SER A 816 -6.79 18.39 -22.38
CA SER A 816 -7.15 18.24 -23.80
C SER A 816 -7.18 19.60 -24.54
N TYR A 817 -7.65 20.68 -23.90
CA TYR A 817 -7.52 22.03 -24.44
C TYR A 817 -6.05 22.42 -24.64
N PHE A 818 -5.19 22.28 -23.63
CA PHE A 818 -3.75 22.62 -23.77
C PHE A 818 -3.04 21.77 -24.83
N PHE A 819 -3.36 20.48 -24.96
CA PHE A 819 -2.84 19.66 -26.07
C PHE A 819 -3.37 20.11 -27.44
N SER A 820 -4.63 20.54 -27.55
CA SER A 820 -5.23 21.01 -28.82
C SER A 820 -4.56 22.27 -29.37
N GLN A 821 -4.02 23.15 -28.52
CA GLN A 821 -3.29 24.36 -28.92
C GLN A 821 -1.94 24.07 -29.61
N THR A 822 -1.54 22.81 -29.71
CA THR A 822 -0.25 22.39 -30.29
C THR A 822 -0.36 22.00 -31.77
N SER A 823 -1.53 22.24 -32.39
CA SER A 823 -1.97 21.72 -33.67
C SER A 823 -1.35 22.39 -34.92
N SER A 824 -0.02 22.29 -35.03
CA SER A 824 0.65 22.23 -36.34
C SER A 824 1.35 20.88 -36.48
N LEU A 825 1.13 20.19 -37.60
CA LEU A 825 1.64 18.83 -37.85
C LEU A 825 3.15 18.85 -38.15
N ILE A 826 3.96 18.91 -37.09
CA ILE A 826 5.40 18.66 -37.13
C ILE A 826 5.63 17.13 -36.99
N PRO A 827 6.51 16.49 -37.78
CA PRO A 827 6.69 15.04 -37.76
C PRO A 827 7.05 14.48 -36.37
N GLN A 828 6.39 13.37 -35.99
CA GLN A 828 6.55 12.71 -34.69
C GLN A 828 8.02 12.35 -34.34
N SER A 829 8.86 12.12 -35.34
CA SER A 829 10.27 11.75 -35.17
C SER A 829 11.12 12.78 -34.41
N SER A 830 10.83 14.08 -34.49
CA SER A 830 11.71 15.10 -33.88
C SER A 830 11.63 15.21 -32.34
N LEU A 831 10.67 14.51 -31.72
CA LEU A 831 10.45 14.48 -30.27
C LEU A 831 10.54 13.08 -29.67
N ILE A 832 10.05 12.05 -30.36
CA ILE A 832 10.11 10.66 -29.89
C ILE A 832 11.57 10.22 -29.64
N ASP A 833 12.48 10.57 -30.55
CA ASP A 833 13.91 10.26 -30.40
C ASP A 833 14.60 11.00 -29.23
N LYS A 834 13.95 12.01 -28.62
CA LYS A 834 14.51 12.78 -27.49
C LYS A 834 13.95 12.39 -26.12
N PHE A 835 12.74 11.82 -26.07
CA PHE A 835 12.20 11.26 -24.84
C PHE A 835 12.58 9.79 -24.62
N ASN A 836 12.79 9.01 -25.70
CA ASN A 836 12.90 7.54 -25.59
C ASN A 836 14.33 6.97 -25.72
N GLN A 837 15.31 7.69 -26.28
CA GLN A 837 16.62 7.10 -26.63
C GLN A 837 17.67 7.03 -25.49
N HIS A 838 17.40 7.57 -24.30
CA HIS A 838 18.41 7.70 -23.25
C HIS A 838 18.13 6.87 -21.98
N HIS A 839 18.85 5.75 -21.83
CA HIS A 839 19.07 5.06 -20.54
C HIS A 839 19.90 5.90 -19.54
N SER A 840 20.38 7.08 -19.92
CA SER A 840 21.08 8.04 -19.08
C SER A 840 20.09 9.09 -18.54
N ILE A 841 19.86 9.09 -17.23
CA ILE A 841 18.84 9.89 -16.54
C ILE A 841 19.09 11.40 -16.73
N SER A 842 18.00 12.17 -16.92
CA SER A 842 17.86 13.64 -16.79
C SER A 842 19.05 14.53 -17.19
N ILE A 843 18.98 15.04 -18.43
CA ILE A 843 19.63 16.30 -18.88
C ILE A 843 18.65 17.19 -19.67
N PHE A 844 17.68 16.61 -20.39
CA PHE A 844 16.87 17.36 -21.38
C PHE A 844 15.88 18.39 -20.82
N GLY A 845 15.45 18.29 -19.55
CA GLY A 845 14.58 19.31 -18.93
C GLY A 845 15.22 20.71 -18.93
N ILE A 846 16.54 20.75 -18.67
CA ILE A 846 17.37 21.96 -18.57
C ILE A 846 17.69 22.59 -19.94
N GLN A 847 17.42 21.88 -21.04
CA GLN A 847 17.61 22.45 -22.39
C GLN A 847 16.35 23.13 -22.96
N LEU A 848 15.18 22.95 -22.34
CA LEU A 848 13.92 23.56 -22.83
C LEU A 848 13.74 25.01 -22.39
N PHE A 849 14.28 25.42 -21.23
CA PHE A 849 14.21 26.82 -20.75
C PHE A 849 15.45 27.66 -21.12
N SER A 850 16.49 27.06 -21.71
CA SER A 850 17.77 27.71 -22.03
C SER A 850 17.67 28.91 -22.99
N LYS A 851 16.59 29.08 -23.76
CA LYS A 851 16.33 30.33 -24.51
C LYS A 851 15.87 31.44 -23.57
N LYS A 852 16.81 32.09 -22.88
CA LYS A 852 16.63 33.50 -22.50
C LYS A 852 16.40 34.29 -23.79
N THR A 853 15.25 34.96 -23.89
CA THR A 853 14.91 35.75 -25.06
C THR A 853 15.74 37.03 -25.08
N ASP A 854 16.70 37.11 -26.00
CA ASP A 854 16.90 38.38 -26.70
C ASP A 854 15.56 38.79 -27.32
N SER A 855 15.17 40.05 -27.15
CA SER A 855 13.85 40.52 -27.56
C SER A 855 13.71 40.51 -29.10
N ASN A 856 12.50 40.18 -29.57
CA ASN A 856 12.06 40.13 -30.97
C ASN A 856 12.34 38.83 -31.76
N SER A 857 11.85 37.68 -31.25
CA SER A 857 11.40 36.60 -32.14
C SER A 857 10.15 35.88 -31.60
N ASN A 858 9.06 35.90 -32.39
CA ASN A 858 7.84 35.15 -32.09
C ASN A 858 8.00 33.69 -32.55
N ASP A 859 8.77 32.91 -31.79
CA ASP A 859 9.09 31.52 -32.09
C ASP A 859 7.93 30.59 -31.68
N SER A 860 7.03 30.28 -32.62
CA SER A 860 5.83 29.47 -32.38
C SER A 860 6.12 28.07 -31.84
N SER A 861 7.33 27.54 -32.08
CA SER A 861 7.78 26.25 -31.55
C SER A 861 7.88 26.24 -30.02
N SER A 862 8.22 27.38 -29.42
CA SER A 862 8.34 27.54 -27.96
C SER A 862 6.98 27.42 -27.28
N ASN A 863 5.99 28.19 -27.76
CA ASN A 863 4.63 28.17 -27.21
C ASN A 863 3.98 26.78 -27.34
N ALA A 864 4.21 26.06 -28.45
CA ALA A 864 3.71 24.70 -28.63
C ALA A 864 4.29 23.72 -27.59
N ASN A 865 5.59 23.80 -27.30
CA ASN A 865 6.23 22.99 -26.25
C ASN A 865 5.73 23.37 -24.85
N GLN A 866 5.62 24.67 -24.55
CA GLN A 866 5.09 25.14 -23.26
C GLN A 866 3.66 24.65 -23.03
N SER A 867 2.81 24.67 -24.08
CA SER A 867 1.43 24.16 -23.99
C SER A 867 1.38 22.65 -23.73
N LYS A 868 2.29 21.84 -24.31
CA LYS A 868 2.41 20.41 -23.97
C LYS A 868 2.83 20.18 -22.51
N ILE A 869 3.77 20.98 -22.00
CA ILE A 869 4.24 20.88 -20.60
C ILE A 869 3.09 21.22 -19.63
N LEU A 870 2.31 22.26 -19.92
CA LEU A 870 1.13 22.63 -19.13
C LEU A 870 0.02 21.56 -19.23
N GLY A 871 -0.30 21.08 -20.43
CA GLY A 871 -1.29 20.00 -20.61
C GLY A 871 -0.92 18.71 -19.87
N LEU A 872 0.36 18.31 -19.92
CA LEU A 872 0.86 17.15 -19.17
C LEU A 872 0.80 17.37 -17.66
N ARG A 873 1.23 18.55 -17.17
CA ARG A 873 1.12 18.91 -15.75
C ARG A 873 -0.34 18.79 -15.28
N ILE A 874 -1.27 19.43 -16.01
CA ILE A 874 -2.70 19.42 -15.69
C ILE A 874 -3.27 17.99 -15.70
N LEU A 875 -2.96 17.17 -16.71
CA LEU A 875 -3.35 15.76 -16.80
C LEU A 875 -2.87 14.94 -15.59
N THR A 876 -1.62 15.13 -15.18
CA THR A 876 -1.03 14.31 -14.11
C THR A 876 -1.63 14.57 -12.72
N ASN A 877 -2.34 15.67 -12.50
CA ASN A 877 -3.11 15.88 -11.26
C ASN A 877 -4.11 14.74 -10.96
N VAL A 878 -4.63 14.04 -11.98
CA VAL A 878 -5.58 12.93 -11.77
C VAL A 878 -4.97 11.80 -10.92
N LEU A 879 -3.64 11.63 -10.96
CA LEU A 879 -2.90 10.65 -10.16
C LEU A 879 -2.82 11.03 -8.67
N GLU A 880 -3.06 12.30 -8.33
CA GLU A 880 -3.08 12.86 -6.97
C GLU A 880 -4.49 12.83 -6.34
N LEU A 881 -5.54 12.51 -7.09
CA LEU A 881 -6.93 12.52 -6.61
C LEU A 881 -7.39 11.19 -6.03
N GLU A 882 -7.12 10.09 -6.74
CA GLU A 882 -7.51 8.73 -6.35
C GLU A 882 -6.41 7.73 -6.80
N SER A 883 -5.26 7.72 -6.11
CA SER A 883 -4.10 6.91 -6.49
C SER A 883 -4.37 5.39 -6.57
N GLU A 884 -5.25 4.83 -5.73
CA GLU A 884 -5.66 3.41 -5.81
C GLU A 884 -6.71 3.11 -6.92
N SER A 885 -7.20 4.10 -7.69
CA SER A 885 -8.36 3.96 -8.60
C SER A 885 -8.00 3.41 -9.99
N PRO A 886 -8.20 2.10 -10.28
CA PRO A 886 -7.63 1.47 -11.46
C PRO A 886 -8.23 2.00 -12.78
N GLN A 887 -9.49 2.41 -12.75
CA GLN A 887 -10.16 3.00 -13.91
C GLN A 887 -9.56 4.37 -14.28
N LEU A 888 -9.24 5.20 -13.29
CA LEU A 888 -8.58 6.49 -13.54
C LEU A 888 -7.12 6.31 -13.96
N LEU A 889 -6.37 5.43 -13.30
CA LEU A 889 -5.00 5.09 -13.69
C LEU A 889 -4.92 4.64 -15.16
N ARG A 890 -5.77 3.68 -15.58
CA ARG A 890 -5.88 3.25 -16.99
C ARG A 890 -6.22 4.41 -17.93
N THR A 891 -7.14 5.30 -17.53
CA THR A 891 -7.56 6.44 -18.36
C THR A 891 -6.42 7.47 -18.55
N VAL A 892 -5.64 7.75 -17.51
CA VAL A 892 -4.43 8.58 -17.62
C VAL A 892 -3.37 7.88 -18.48
N ALA A 893 -3.11 6.59 -18.24
CA ALA A 893 -2.13 5.83 -19.00
C ALA A 893 -2.47 5.78 -20.50
N TYR A 894 -3.73 5.52 -20.89
CA TYR A 894 -4.15 5.58 -22.28
C TYR A 894 -3.97 6.97 -22.91
N LYS A 895 -4.19 8.07 -22.17
CA LYS A 895 -3.87 9.41 -22.69
C LYS A 895 -2.37 9.67 -22.80
N LEU A 896 -1.53 9.08 -21.95
CA LEU A 896 -0.07 9.12 -22.11
C LEU A 896 0.39 8.30 -23.34
N VAL A 897 -0.26 7.18 -23.67
CA VAL A 897 -0.04 6.42 -24.92
C VAL A 897 -0.40 7.26 -26.16
N GLU A 898 -1.57 7.91 -26.16
CA GLU A 898 -2.00 8.82 -27.24
C GLU A 898 -1.01 9.97 -27.48
N LEU A 899 -0.31 10.41 -26.42
CA LEU A 899 0.73 11.43 -26.47
C LEU A 899 2.14 10.87 -26.81
N GLY A 900 2.30 9.55 -26.94
CA GLY A 900 3.58 8.88 -27.20
C GLY A 900 4.53 8.77 -26.00
N LEU A 901 4.02 9.00 -24.78
CA LEU A 901 4.80 9.01 -23.53
C LEU A 901 4.85 7.61 -22.88
N PHE A 902 5.25 6.60 -23.67
CA PHE A 902 5.16 5.18 -23.31
C PHE A 902 5.79 4.84 -21.96
N ASN A 903 6.98 5.37 -21.65
CA ASN A 903 7.67 5.12 -20.37
C ASN A 903 6.85 5.57 -19.14
N LEU A 904 6.03 6.61 -19.26
CA LEU A 904 5.16 7.08 -18.17
C LEU A 904 3.87 6.25 -18.08
N ALA A 905 3.33 5.84 -19.23
CA ALA A 905 2.19 4.93 -19.29
C ALA A 905 2.54 3.54 -18.73
N GLU A 906 3.77 3.05 -18.96
CA GLU A 906 4.24 1.74 -18.51
C GLU A 906 4.20 1.60 -16.99
N ASN A 907 4.74 2.59 -16.27
CA ASN A 907 4.78 2.55 -14.81
C ASN A 907 3.37 2.58 -14.22
N ILE A 908 2.45 3.35 -14.81
CA ILE A 908 1.04 3.41 -14.39
C ILE A 908 0.30 2.11 -14.72
N PHE A 909 0.54 1.47 -15.88
CA PHE A 909 -0.05 0.17 -16.20
C PHE A 909 0.53 -0.97 -15.35
N ARG A 910 1.82 -0.94 -15.00
CA ARG A 910 2.44 -1.87 -14.03
C ARG A 910 1.83 -1.70 -12.64
N HIS A 911 1.70 -0.47 -12.15
CA HIS A 911 1.04 -0.19 -10.87
C HIS A 911 -0.44 -0.62 -10.87
N THR A 912 -1.16 -0.38 -11.97
CA THR A 912 -2.53 -0.87 -12.19
C THR A 912 -2.61 -2.41 -12.12
N ALA A 913 -1.65 -3.12 -12.72
CA ALA A 913 -1.58 -4.58 -12.68
C ALA A 913 -1.23 -5.14 -11.30
N ASN A 914 -0.49 -4.38 -10.48
CA ASN A 914 -0.25 -4.74 -9.07
C ASN A 914 -1.48 -4.45 -8.19
N LEU A 915 -2.22 -3.36 -8.44
CA LEU A 915 -3.47 -3.05 -7.72
C LEU A 915 -4.64 -3.98 -8.09
N ARG A 916 -4.63 -4.52 -9.31
CA ARG A 916 -5.67 -5.39 -9.89
C ARG A 916 -5.06 -6.57 -10.63
N SER A 917 -4.38 -7.43 -9.87
CA SER A 917 -3.86 -8.73 -10.29
C SER A 917 -4.97 -9.77 -10.55
N ASP A 918 -6.17 -9.51 -10.04
CA ASP A 918 -7.38 -10.29 -10.24
C ASP A 918 -8.06 -10.00 -11.59
N GLU A 919 -7.81 -8.84 -12.20
CA GLU A 919 -8.37 -8.42 -13.48
C GLU A 919 -7.41 -8.74 -14.64
N PRO A 920 -7.71 -9.72 -15.53
CA PRO A 920 -6.87 -10.01 -16.71
C PRO A 920 -6.76 -8.82 -17.68
N GLN A 921 -7.65 -7.83 -17.55
CA GLN A 921 -7.54 -6.57 -18.28
C GLN A 921 -6.25 -5.81 -17.93
N SER A 922 -5.82 -5.77 -16.65
CA SER A 922 -4.64 -4.99 -16.26
C SER A 922 -3.38 -5.47 -16.97
N TYR A 923 -3.14 -6.79 -16.98
CA TYR A 923 -2.02 -7.41 -17.67
C TYR A 923 -2.14 -7.30 -19.19
N ARG A 924 -3.35 -7.46 -19.74
CA ARG A 924 -3.60 -7.25 -21.17
C ARG A 924 -3.28 -5.83 -21.63
N ASP A 925 -3.67 -4.83 -20.85
CA ASP A 925 -3.48 -3.42 -21.22
C ASP A 925 -1.98 -3.03 -21.10
N LEU A 926 -1.25 -3.59 -20.12
CA LEU A 926 0.21 -3.53 -20.06
C LEU A 926 0.89 -4.26 -21.24
N ALA A 927 0.45 -5.48 -21.58
CA ALA A 927 1.01 -6.26 -22.68
C ALA A 927 0.78 -5.59 -24.05
N LEU A 928 -0.36 -4.89 -24.23
CA LEU A 928 -0.63 -4.06 -25.40
C LEU A 928 0.31 -2.86 -25.47
N LEU A 929 0.56 -2.17 -24.34
CA LEU A 929 1.58 -1.10 -24.30
C LEU A 929 2.96 -1.65 -24.70
N LEU A 930 3.39 -2.76 -24.10
CA LEU A 930 4.69 -3.36 -24.42
C LEU A 930 4.76 -3.80 -25.90
N GLN A 931 3.64 -4.23 -26.49
CA GLN A 931 3.57 -4.52 -27.92
C GLN A 931 3.70 -3.26 -28.80
N GLU A 932 3.18 -2.11 -28.38
CA GLU A 932 3.34 -0.84 -29.09
C GLU A 932 4.74 -0.23 -28.88
N SER A 933 5.30 -0.30 -27.67
CA SER A 933 6.67 0.14 -27.38
C SER A 933 7.74 -0.77 -28.00
N HIS A 934 7.39 -2.03 -28.33
CA HIS A 934 8.25 -2.94 -29.12
C HIS A 934 8.51 -2.46 -30.56
N ILE A 935 7.81 -1.43 -31.04
CA ILE A 935 8.18 -0.72 -32.28
C ILE A 935 9.51 0.04 -32.10
N GLN A 936 9.99 0.23 -30.86
CA GLN A 936 11.27 0.91 -30.55
C GLN A 936 12.30 0.08 -29.76
N ASN A 937 11.93 -0.95 -28.97
CA ASN A 937 12.91 -1.79 -28.24
C ASN A 937 12.47 -3.27 -28.08
N LYS A 938 13.39 -4.16 -27.65
CA LYS A 938 13.16 -5.61 -27.61
C LYS A 938 12.92 -6.14 -26.19
N ASN A 939 11.74 -6.69 -25.88
CA ASN A 939 11.52 -7.48 -24.66
C ASN A 939 10.43 -8.59 -24.81
N ILE A 940 10.58 -9.46 -25.82
CA ILE A 940 9.55 -10.48 -26.17
C ILE A 940 9.25 -11.48 -25.04
N THR A 941 10.24 -11.83 -24.21
CA THR A 941 10.07 -12.75 -23.08
C THR A 941 9.09 -12.22 -22.04
N GLU A 942 9.19 -10.93 -21.69
CA GLU A 942 8.33 -10.32 -20.67
C GLU A 942 6.85 -10.31 -21.09
N ILE A 943 6.56 -10.07 -22.38
CA ILE A 943 5.19 -10.23 -22.91
C ILE A 943 4.71 -11.69 -22.79
N SER A 944 5.60 -12.68 -22.95
CA SER A 944 5.24 -14.10 -22.81
C SER A 944 5.07 -14.56 -21.36
N ASP A 945 5.58 -13.82 -20.38
CA ASP A 945 5.38 -14.10 -18.95
C ASP A 945 4.11 -13.40 -18.39
N LEU A 946 3.50 -12.51 -19.17
CA LEU A 946 2.25 -11.77 -18.86
C LEU A 946 0.96 -12.42 -19.43
N PHE A 947 1.06 -13.56 -20.14
CA PHE A 947 -0.02 -14.24 -20.86
C PHE A 947 -0.23 -15.71 -20.43
#